data_AF-A0A2S6SG57-F1
#
_entry.id   AF-A0A2S6SG57-F1
#
_cell.length_a   1.000
_cell.length_b   1.000
_cell.length_c   1.000
_cell.angle_alpha   90.00
_cell.angle_beta   90.00
_cell.angle_gamma   90.00
#
_symmetry.space_group_name_H-M   'P 1'
#
loop_
_entity.id
_entity.type
_entity.pdbx_description
1 polymer ?
#
loop_
_entity_poly.entity_id
_entity_poly.type
_entity_poly.pdbx_seq_one_letter_code
_entity_poly.pdbx_strand_id
1 'polypeptide(L)'
;MKKIKKILAANRSEIAIRVFRASEESGIRTAAIYSKEDRFALHRFKTDESYLVGKGKGPIQAYLDIESIINVAKRAKVDAIHPGYGFLSENPEFAEACKKNNIEFIGPTPEILNKLGNKTEAKKIAEESGVDIIESINIPNKFDINSLLSSVDKIGYPIIVKASWGGGGRGMRVVKNQSQLLDQIEAAKSESKKTFGKDEIFIEKYLEDAAHIEVQILGDKHGNVIHLYERDCSVQRRHQKIIERAPAEFISDEVRKNICDSAIKIANQVNYIGAGTVEFLYDKKNEKFYFIEVNPRIQVEHTVTEQVTGIDIVRAQIKIAEGEKIGSHISLPDQNKIKLNGYAIQCRVTTEDPLKDFMPDYGKIITYRSASGFGIRLDGATATAGSIVTPYYDSLLVKVTSWANNSEDCRKRMDRALREFRIRGVKTNLIFLESIINHQSFINCSYNTNFVDEDKSLYNFKPKRDRASKLLSFLGNIIVNENEEISKKNIQNLHVDPTIPEININDSKINYVKILNEKGPGNFSKFIKTHKNLLITDTTMRDAHQSLLATRMRTDDLVNIAEYYSNNLSELFSIECWGGATFDVAMRFLKEDPWERLHKLNEAAPNLMKQMLFRGSNAVGYKNYPDNVVKFFVKEACQAGIDVFRVFDSLNLPENMQIAIEEVNKQNKLAEAAICYTNNLTNPNENKYTLKYYLDLVKTLEGMGAKIIAIKDMAGLCKPDAIELLIKAIKEITDLPIHFHTHDTSGTSAASILSAINAGVDIVDLAMDSMSGLTSQPALGSVVSATSSYKNKSEIQESHIRRASIYWEEVRKNYRPFESDFKGGSSDVYQHQMPGGQFTNLKEQANSMGIGTNRWPLVSQTYADVNKLFGDIIKVTPSSKVVGDMALFMIANDLSTDDILNPDKKISFPESVISFFRGELGTPIGGFPTDLQKKILGDIKPITVRPGSIIESVNLDKERKSLSNQLEMNISDKHLVSYLMYPKVFLDFVDFRNKYSDPSILPTPLYFYGPKIDQEYHLEIEKGKSLIVRYLAKGKTNKDGKCPIFFELNGQPRTIEIEDKKFNLEKVKRIKIDKNNKNQVGSPLPGKISQIFVKNEDRVFKGDKLIVIEAMKMETTINSEKTGLVKNLNVEIGSDVDAKDLLLEIV
;
A
#
# COMPACT_ATOMS: atom_id res chain seq x y z
N MET A 1 -55.88 22.77 -25.87
CA MET A 1 -54.68 22.10 -25.33
C MET A 1 -54.45 22.58 -23.91
N LYS A 2 -54.30 21.67 -22.93
CA LYS A 2 -54.04 22.03 -21.54
C LYS A 2 -52.53 22.18 -21.37
N LYS A 3 -52.03 23.42 -21.34
CA LYS A 3 -50.61 23.71 -21.09
C LYS A 3 -50.22 23.20 -19.71
N ILE A 4 -49.14 22.42 -19.61
CA ILE A 4 -48.67 21.86 -18.33
C ILE A 4 -47.92 22.97 -17.59
N LYS A 5 -48.31 23.27 -16.34
CA LYS A 5 -47.66 24.31 -15.51
C LYS A 5 -46.80 23.73 -14.41
N LYS A 6 -47.08 22.51 -13.95
CA LYS A 6 -46.27 21.80 -12.96
C LYS A 6 -46.17 20.30 -13.23
N ILE A 7 -44.94 19.77 -13.24
CA ILE A 7 -44.63 18.34 -13.40
C ILE A 7 -44.07 17.77 -12.09
N LEU A 8 -44.57 16.61 -11.67
CA LEU A 8 -43.94 15.81 -10.62
C LEU A 8 -43.13 14.67 -11.25
N ALA A 9 -41.87 14.50 -10.85
CA ALA A 9 -41.10 13.30 -11.22
C ALA A 9 -41.34 12.20 -10.19
N ALA A 10 -42.06 11.14 -10.57
CA ALA A 10 -42.32 9.99 -9.71
C ALA A 10 -41.13 9.01 -9.69
N ASN A 11 -39.94 9.56 -9.41
CA ASN A 11 -38.66 8.84 -9.45
C ASN A 11 -37.62 9.52 -8.55
N ARG A 12 -36.37 9.06 -8.59
CA ARG A 12 -35.23 9.55 -7.82
C ARG A 12 -33.99 9.73 -8.69
N SER A 13 -32.87 10.13 -8.08
CA SER A 13 -31.54 10.05 -8.70
C SER A 13 -31.42 10.89 -9.99
N GLU A 14 -30.57 10.48 -10.93
CA GLU A 14 -30.26 11.22 -12.16
C GLU A 14 -31.49 11.50 -13.02
N ILE A 15 -32.40 10.53 -13.16
CA ILE A 15 -33.54 10.67 -14.08
C ILE A 15 -34.55 11.71 -13.59
N ALA A 16 -34.76 11.80 -12.28
CA ALA A 16 -35.58 12.88 -11.71
C ALA A 16 -34.95 14.25 -12.03
N ILE A 17 -33.64 14.39 -11.85
CA ILE A 17 -32.90 15.63 -12.18
C ILE A 17 -33.00 15.94 -13.68
N ARG A 18 -32.88 14.94 -14.55
CA ARG A 18 -33.00 15.08 -16.00
C ARG A 18 -34.40 15.57 -16.42
N VAL A 19 -35.45 15.07 -15.78
CA VAL A 19 -36.84 15.54 -15.96
C VAL A 19 -36.99 16.98 -15.49
N PHE A 20 -36.43 17.33 -14.34
CA PHE A 20 -36.51 18.69 -13.80
C PHE A 20 -35.82 19.70 -14.73
N ARG A 21 -34.65 19.35 -15.28
CA ARG A 21 -33.95 20.19 -16.28
C ARG A 21 -34.80 20.47 -17.51
N ALA A 22 -35.38 19.44 -18.14
CA ALA A 22 -36.24 19.62 -19.31
C ALA A 22 -37.51 20.44 -19.00
N SER A 23 -38.07 20.27 -17.79
CA SER A 23 -39.25 20.99 -17.34
C SER A 23 -38.94 22.48 -17.14
N GLU A 24 -37.84 22.78 -16.44
CA GLU A 24 -37.39 24.15 -16.14
C GLU A 24 -37.04 24.91 -17.43
N GLU A 25 -36.31 24.28 -18.35
CA GLU A 25 -35.99 24.83 -19.68
C GLU A 25 -37.26 25.08 -20.54
N SER A 26 -38.36 24.40 -20.21
CA SER A 26 -39.67 24.60 -20.83
C SER A 26 -40.56 25.59 -20.06
N GLY A 27 -40.06 26.19 -18.97
CA GLY A 27 -40.81 27.12 -18.12
C GLY A 27 -41.89 26.46 -17.25
N ILE A 28 -41.71 25.18 -16.90
CA ILE A 28 -42.67 24.36 -16.15
C ILE A 28 -42.11 24.10 -14.75
N ARG A 29 -42.90 24.40 -13.71
CA ARG A 29 -42.49 24.15 -12.32
C ARG A 29 -42.38 22.66 -12.02
N THR A 30 -41.56 22.30 -11.04
CA THR A 30 -41.19 20.93 -10.75
C THR A 30 -41.54 20.50 -9.32
N ALA A 31 -41.86 19.22 -9.13
CA ALA A 31 -41.97 18.62 -7.81
C ALA A 31 -41.26 17.26 -7.73
N ALA A 32 -40.53 17.02 -6.65
CA ALA A 32 -39.90 15.72 -6.35
C ALA A 32 -40.63 14.97 -5.24
N ILE A 33 -40.51 13.65 -5.28
CA ILE A 33 -40.81 12.75 -4.16
C ILE A 33 -39.52 12.17 -3.59
N TYR A 34 -39.50 11.87 -2.29
CA TYR A 34 -38.37 11.20 -1.64
C TYR A 34 -38.81 10.31 -0.49
N SER A 35 -38.04 9.26 -0.19
CA SER A 35 -38.19 8.41 1.00
C SER A 35 -37.44 9.00 2.21
N LYS A 36 -37.60 8.43 3.40
CA LYS A 36 -36.83 8.87 4.58
C LYS A 36 -35.32 8.64 4.39
N GLU A 37 -34.95 7.56 3.73
CA GLU A 37 -33.58 7.16 3.44
C GLU A 37 -32.93 8.08 2.40
N ASP A 38 -33.69 8.59 1.43
CA ASP A 38 -33.24 9.53 0.39
C ASP A 38 -33.33 11.01 0.80
N ARG A 39 -33.52 11.34 2.08
CA ARG A 39 -33.65 12.74 2.55
C ARG A 39 -32.46 13.64 2.18
N PHE A 40 -31.30 13.07 1.85
CA PHE A 40 -30.11 13.81 1.41
C PHE A 40 -29.77 13.58 -0.07
N ALA A 41 -30.63 12.90 -0.84
CA ALA A 41 -30.42 12.67 -2.27
C ALA A 41 -30.49 13.99 -3.05
N LEU A 42 -29.64 14.13 -4.06
CA LEU A 42 -29.47 15.39 -4.80
C LEU A 42 -30.74 15.83 -5.53
N HIS A 43 -31.53 14.89 -6.07
CA HIS A 43 -32.74 15.21 -6.85
C HIS A 43 -33.77 15.99 -6.02
N ARG A 44 -33.83 15.74 -4.70
CA ARG A 44 -34.70 16.47 -3.77
C ARG A 44 -34.43 17.98 -3.77
N PHE A 45 -33.19 18.40 -4.01
CA PHE A 45 -32.76 19.80 -3.98
C PHE A 45 -32.66 20.44 -5.37
N LYS A 46 -33.03 19.72 -6.44
CA LYS A 46 -32.98 20.17 -7.83
C LYS A 46 -34.37 20.43 -8.42
N THR A 47 -35.34 20.71 -7.56
CA THR A 47 -36.75 20.93 -7.88
C THR A 47 -37.29 22.11 -7.07
N ASP A 48 -38.42 22.68 -7.48
CA ASP A 48 -39.07 23.79 -6.75
C ASP A 48 -39.69 23.34 -5.42
N GLU A 49 -40.28 22.14 -5.40
CA GLU A 49 -41.00 21.60 -4.25
C GLU A 49 -40.64 20.11 -4.05
N SER A 50 -40.47 19.65 -2.81
CA SER A 50 -40.21 18.21 -2.55
C SER A 50 -41.02 17.65 -1.39
N TYR A 51 -41.48 16.41 -1.52
CA TYR A 51 -42.41 15.80 -0.57
C TYR A 51 -41.98 14.38 -0.17
N LEU A 52 -42.08 14.09 1.13
CA LEU A 52 -41.89 12.74 1.67
C LEU A 52 -43.06 11.84 1.25
N VAL A 53 -42.74 10.65 0.73
CA VAL A 53 -43.72 9.59 0.40
C VAL A 53 -43.45 8.31 1.19
N GLY A 54 -44.45 7.44 1.32
CA GLY A 54 -44.31 6.12 1.92
C GLY A 54 -43.89 6.14 3.40
N LYS A 55 -44.41 7.07 4.19
CA LYS A 55 -44.09 7.19 5.62
C LYS A 55 -44.34 5.85 6.34
N GLY A 56 -43.28 5.26 6.91
CA GLY A 56 -43.35 3.97 7.61
C GLY A 56 -43.18 2.73 6.72
N LYS A 57 -43.09 2.89 5.39
CA LYS A 57 -42.77 1.83 4.44
C LYS A 57 -41.25 1.73 4.23
N GLY A 58 -40.79 0.60 3.65
CA GLY A 58 -39.39 0.44 3.27
C GLY A 58 -38.95 1.39 2.14
N PRO A 59 -37.63 1.59 1.94
CA PRO A 59 -37.08 2.61 1.05
C PRO A 59 -37.51 2.49 -0.42
N ILE A 60 -37.63 1.25 -0.95
CA ILE A 60 -38.10 0.99 -2.31
C ILE A 60 -39.63 1.06 -2.37
N GLN A 61 -40.32 0.48 -1.38
CA GLN A 61 -41.78 0.48 -1.29
C GLN A 61 -42.35 1.89 -1.27
N ALA A 62 -41.64 2.86 -0.71
CA ALA A 62 -42.05 4.26 -0.71
C ALA A 62 -42.21 4.86 -2.12
N TYR A 63 -41.36 4.45 -3.08
CA TYR A 63 -41.44 4.88 -4.48
C TYR A 63 -42.40 4.04 -5.33
N LEU A 64 -42.87 2.90 -4.82
CA LEU A 64 -43.90 2.06 -5.44
C LEU A 64 -45.31 2.36 -4.89
N ASP A 65 -45.43 3.32 -3.97
CA ASP A 65 -46.67 3.65 -3.29
C ASP A 65 -47.55 4.61 -4.11
N ILE A 66 -48.32 4.02 -5.04
CA ILE A 66 -49.23 4.74 -5.94
C ILE A 66 -50.13 5.71 -5.18
N GLU A 67 -50.75 5.28 -4.08
CA GLU A 67 -51.68 6.10 -3.31
C GLU A 67 -51.00 7.33 -2.71
N SER A 68 -49.84 7.14 -2.06
CA SER A 68 -49.06 8.25 -1.50
C SER A 68 -48.63 9.24 -2.58
N ILE A 69 -48.19 8.75 -3.74
CA ILE A 69 -47.71 9.60 -4.85
C ILE A 69 -48.86 10.44 -5.43
N ILE A 70 -50.02 9.83 -5.68
CA ILE A 70 -51.22 10.55 -6.17
C ILE A 70 -51.71 11.56 -5.14
N ASN A 71 -51.70 11.23 -3.84
CA ASN A 71 -52.07 12.17 -2.78
C ASN A 71 -51.12 13.38 -2.73
N VAL A 72 -49.80 13.15 -2.85
CA VAL A 72 -48.82 14.23 -2.95
C VAL A 72 -49.08 15.09 -4.19
N ALA A 73 -49.28 14.46 -5.35
CA ALA A 73 -49.55 15.13 -6.62
C ALA A 73 -50.76 16.07 -6.53
N LYS A 74 -51.87 15.61 -5.93
CA LYS A 74 -53.07 16.42 -5.68
C LYS A 74 -52.79 17.62 -4.76
N ARG A 75 -52.12 17.39 -3.62
CA ARG A 75 -51.80 18.48 -2.67
C ARG A 75 -50.87 19.52 -3.28
N ALA A 76 -49.90 19.08 -4.09
CA ALA A 76 -48.95 19.94 -4.79
C ALA A 76 -49.55 20.62 -6.03
N LYS A 77 -50.79 20.25 -6.40
CA LYS A 77 -51.51 20.75 -7.60
C LYS A 77 -50.68 20.55 -8.87
N VAL A 78 -50.15 19.35 -9.07
CA VAL A 78 -49.38 19.02 -10.28
C VAL A 78 -50.35 18.73 -11.44
N ASP A 79 -49.98 19.15 -12.65
CA ASP A 79 -50.77 18.90 -13.85
C ASP A 79 -50.42 17.56 -14.49
N ALA A 80 -49.15 17.14 -14.36
CA ALA A 80 -48.63 15.95 -14.99
C ALA A 80 -47.60 15.23 -14.09
N ILE A 81 -47.48 13.92 -14.27
CA ILE A 81 -46.45 13.09 -13.64
C ILE A 81 -45.57 12.48 -14.72
N HIS A 82 -44.26 12.68 -14.58
CA HIS A 82 -43.26 11.97 -15.36
C HIS A 82 -42.72 10.79 -14.54
N PRO A 83 -42.89 9.53 -14.98
CA PRO A 83 -42.48 8.39 -14.18
C PRO A 83 -40.99 8.07 -14.28
N GLY A 84 -40.28 8.62 -15.27
CA GLY A 84 -38.88 8.29 -15.53
C GLY A 84 -38.74 6.86 -16.04
N TYR A 85 -37.81 6.10 -15.46
CA TYR A 85 -37.63 4.67 -15.75
C TYR A 85 -37.54 3.84 -14.47
N GLY A 86 -37.81 2.54 -14.55
CA GLY A 86 -37.96 1.70 -13.36
C GLY A 86 -39.14 2.13 -12.48
N PHE A 87 -39.24 1.60 -11.26
CA PHE A 87 -40.35 1.86 -10.34
C PHE A 87 -41.73 1.66 -11.01
N LEU A 88 -42.52 2.72 -11.16
CA LEU A 88 -43.89 2.69 -11.67
C LEU A 88 -44.00 3.09 -13.16
N SER A 89 -42.89 3.24 -13.87
CA SER A 89 -42.87 3.73 -15.26
C SER A 89 -43.52 2.81 -16.29
N GLU A 90 -43.59 1.52 -16.01
CA GLU A 90 -44.27 0.53 -16.85
C GLU A 90 -45.54 0.00 -16.18
N ASN A 91 -46.00 0.64 -15.09
CA ASN A 91 -47.13 0.15 -14.31
C ASN A 91 -48.47 0.72 -14.85
N PRO A 92 -49.35 -0.11 -15.42
CA PRO A 92 -50.61 0.36 -15.99
C PRO A 92 -51.59 0.88 -14.93
N GLU A 93 -51.57 0.33 -13.71
CA GLU A 93 -52.41 0.78 -12.59
C GLU A 93 -52.06 2.20 -12.16
N PHE A 94 -50.78 2.56 -12.21
CA PHE A 94 -50.31 3.91 -11.90
C PHE A 94 -50.73 4.93 -12.96
N ALA A 95 -50.60 4.60 -14.24
CA ALA A 95 -51.09 5.44 -15.32
C ALA A 95 -52.62 5.63 -15.25
N GLU A 96 -53.36 4.56 -14.94
CA GLU A 96 -54.81 4.61 -14.74
C GLU A 96 -55.19 5.45 -13.50
N ALA A 97 -54.41 5.37 -12.42
CA ALA A 97 -54.58 6.21 -11.25
C ALA A 97 -54.34 7.70 -11.56
N CYS A 98 -53.36 8.04 -12.42
CA CYS A 98 -53.16 9.40 -12.90
C CYS A 98 -54.38 9.91 -13.68
N LYS A 99 -54.86 9.10 -14.65
CA LYS A 99 -56.04 9.38 -15.48
C LYS A 99 -57.29 9.63 -14.64
N LYS A 100 -57.59 8.76 -13.67
CA LYS A 100 -58.73 8.89 -12.74
C LYS A 100 -58.71 10.17 -11.89
N ASN A 101 -57.53 10.76 -11.71
CA ASN A 101 -57.34 11.95 -10.88
C ASN A 101 -57.05 13.22 -11.70
N ASN A 102 -57.29 13.20 -13.02
CA ASN A 102 -57.07 14.32 -13.94
C ASN A 102 -55.61 14.83 -13.95
N ILE A 103 -54.66 13.92 -13.74
CA ILE A 103 -53.22 14.17 -13.83
C ILE A 103 -52.70 13.50 -15.10
N GLU A 104 -52.04 14.26 -15.98
CA GLU A 104 -51.49 13.73 -17.22
C GLU A 104 -50.31 12.79 -16.92
N PHE A 105 -50.36 11.55 -17.39
CA PHE A 105 -49.24 10.62 -17.30
C PHE A 105 -48.32 10.82 -18.51
N ILE A 106 -47.08 11.26 -18.29
CA ILE A 106 -46.12 11.51 -19.38
C ILE A 106 -45.49 10.18 -19.80
N GLY A 107 -46.23 9.44 -20.63
CA GLY A 107 -45.86 8.13 -21.15
C GLY A 107 -47.01 7.51 -21.96
N PRO A 108 -46.90 6.22 -22.33
CA PRO A 108 -47.97 5.52 -23.04
C PRO A 108 -49.23 5.38 -22.21
N THR A 109 -50.35 5.11 -22.87
CA THR A 109 -51.64 4.93 -22.18
C THR A 109 -51.68 3.62 -21.38
N PRO A 110 -52.55 3.47 -20.37
CA PRO A 110 -52.71 2.24 -19.61
C PRO A 110 -52.97 1.01 -20.50
N GLU A 111 -53.70 1.18 -21.60
CA GLU A 111 -53.97 0.11 -22.56
C GLU A 111 -52.70 -0.33 -23.29
N ILE A 112 -51.84 0.62 -23.71
CA ILE A 112 -50.55 0.32 -24.34
C ILE A 112 -49.59 -0.35 -23.34
N LEU A 113 -49.54 0.14 -22.11
CA LEU A 113 -48.71 -0.43 -21.04
C LEU A 113 -49.09 -1.89 -20.74
N ASN A 114 -50.39 -2.23 -20.73
CA ASN A 114 -50.83 -3.61 -20.55
C ASN A 114 -50.38 -4.50 -21.71
N LYS A 115 -50.62 -4.07 -22.95
CA LYS A 115 -50.29 -4.85 -24.17
C LYS A 115 -48.80 -5.13 -24.31
N LEU A 116 -47.96 -4.12 -24.00
CA LEU A 116 -46.51 -4.21 -24.17
C LEU A 116 -45.77 -4.72 -22.93
N GLY A 117 -46.40 -4.66 -21.74
CA GLY A 117 -45.80 -5.14 -20.49
C GLY A 117 -45.69 -6.67 -20.38
N ASN A 118 -46.42 -7.42 -21.21
CA ASN A 118 -46.31 -8.88 -21.30
C ASN A 118 -45.50 -9.27 -22.55
N LYS A 119 -44.35 -9.94 -22.36
CA LYS A 119 -43.45 -10.30 -23.47
C LYS A 119 -44.08 -11.25 -24.48
N THR A 120 -44.97 -12.14 -24.05
CA THR A 120 -45.66 -13.05 -24.96
C THR A 120 -46.70 -12.30 -25.81
N GLU A 121 -47.35 -11.28 -25.25
CA GLU A 121 -48.29 -10.44 -25.99
C GLU A 121 -47.57 -9.48 -26.96
N ALA A 122 -46.48 -8.86 -26.50
CA ALA A 122 -45.62 -8.01 -27.33
C ALA A 122 -45.06 -8.76 -28.56
N LYS A 123 -44.73 -10.05 -28.42
CA LYS A 123 -44.28 -10.88 -29.55
C LYS A 123 -45.37 -11.16 -30.57
N LYS A 124 -46.61 -11.44 -30.13
CA LYS A 124 -47.75 -11.59 -31.04
C LYS A 124 -47.96 -10.33 -31.86
N ILE A 125 -47.84 -9.17 -31.22
CA ILE A 125 -47.91 -7.86 -31.90
C ILE A 125 -46.79 -7.73 -32.95
N ALA A 126 -45.58 -8.18 -32.64
CA ALA A 126 -44.46 -8.17 -33.59
C ALA A 126 -44.71 -9.09 -34.80
N GLU A 127 -45.20 -10.32 -34.58
CA GLU A 127 -45.58 -11.25 -35.65
C GLU A 127 -46.71 -10.69 -36.52
N GLU A 128 -47.77 -10.14 -35.91
CA GLU A 128 -48.88 -9.47 -36.61
C GLU A 128 -48.42 -8.26 -37.42
N SER A 129 -47.32 -7.62 -37.00
CA SER A 129 -46.68 -6.50 -37.71
C SER A 129 -45.73 -6.95 -38.83
N GLY A 130 -45.57 -8.26 -39.04
CA GLY A 130 -44.64 -8.84 -40.02
C GLY A 130 -43.17 -8.65 -39.63
N VAL A 131 -42.86 -8.64 -38.33
CA VAL A 131 -41.49 -8.56 -37.80
C VAL A 131 -41.09 -9.90 -37.22
N ASP A 132 -39.92 -10.41 -37.62
CA ASP A 132 -39.41 -11.70 -37.18
C ASP A 132 -39.18 -11.73 -35.66
N ILE A 133 -39.59 -12.84 -35.04
CA ILE A 133 -39.33 -13.15 -33.62
C ILE A 133 -38.43 -14.38 -33.51
N ILE A 134 -37.81 -14.55 -32.34
CA ILE A 134 -37.07 -15.78 -32.03
C ILE A 134 -38.06 -16.93 -31.83
N GLU A 135 -37.75 -18.10 -32.38
CA GLU A 135 -38.50 -19.33 -32.12
C GLU A 135 -38.70 -19.54 -30.62
N SER A 136 -39.96 -19.65 -30.19
CA SER A 136 -40.31 -19.68 -28.77
C SER A 136 -41.40 -20.70 -28.43
N ILE A 137 -41.32 -21.25 -27.22
CA ILE A 137 -42.28 -22.21 -26.65
C ILE A 137 -42.84 -21.61 -25.36
N ASN A 138 -44.16 -21.43 -25.32
CA ASN A 138 -44.85 -21.04 -24.09
C ASN A 138 -45.01 -22.27 -23.19
N ILE A 139 -44.64 -22.13 -21.90
CA ILE A 139 -44.79 -23.21 -20.92
C ILE A 139 -46.05 -22.97 -20.08
N PRO A 140 -47.11 -23.79 -20.21
CA PRO A 140 -48.28 -23.68 -19.35
C PRO A 140 -47.96 -24.07 -17.89
N ASN A 141 -48.82 -23.71 -16.94
CA ASN A 141 -48.62 -24.03 -15.52
C ASN A 141 -48.57 -25.54 -15.24
N LYS A 142 -49.26 -26.35 -16.05
CA LYS A 142 -49.14 -27.80 -16.10
C LYS A 142 -48.79 -28.21 -17.53
N PHE A 143 -47.72 -28.97 -17.71
CA PHE A 143 -47.27 -29.48 -19.00
C PHE A 143 -46.83 -30.94 -18.87
N ASP A 144 -46.93 -31.69 -19.97
CA ASP A 144 -46.32 -33.01 -20.08
C ASP A 144 -44.82 -32.87 -20.41
N ILE A 145 -43.96 -33.58 -19.66
CA ILE A 145 -42.51 -33.47 -19.80
C ILE A 145 -42.05 -33.97 -21.17
N ASN A 146 -42.60 -35.07 -21.67
CA ASN A 146 -42.19 -35.64 -22.96
C ASN A 146 -42.58 -34.72 -24.13
N SER A 147 -43.77 -34.12 -24.07
CA SER A 147 -44.21 -33.10 -25.04
C SER A 147 -43.31 -31.86 -25.03
N LEU A 148 -42.92 -31.37 -23.85
CA LEU A 148 -42.00 -30.23 -23.74
C LEU A 148 -40.62 -30.57 -24.32
N LEU A 149 -40.07 -31.74 -23.99
CA LEU A 149 -38.78 -32.21 -24.52
C LEU A 149 -38.80 -32.29 -26.05
N SER A 150 -39.84 -32.89 -26.64
CA SER A 150 -39.98 -32.97 -28.10
C SER A 150 -40.10 -31.60 -28.79
N SER A 151 -40.66 -30.60 -28.09
CA SER A 151 -40.78 -29.24 -28.61
C SER A 151 -39.43 -28.50 -28.54
N VAL A 152 -38.68 -28.70 -27.45
CA VAL A 152 -37.34 -28.15 -27.29
C VAL A 152 -36.34 -28.77 -28.27
N ASP A 153 -36.45 -30.06 -28.56
CA ASP A 153 -35.59 -30.74 -29.55
C ASP A 153 -35.78 -30.19 -30.97
N LYS A 154 -36.96 -29.67 -31.31
CA LYS A 154 -37.22 -28.99 -32.58
C LYS A 154 -36.51 -27.64 -32.70
N ILE A 155 -36.44 -26.87 -31.61
CA ILE A 155 -35.69 -25.60 -31.55
C ILE A 155 -34.18 -25.86 -31.45
N GLY A 156 -33.80 -26.91 -30.73
CA GLY A 156 -32.43 -27.34 -30.48
C GLY A 156 -31.69 -26.48 -29.46
N TYR A 157 -30.76 -27.09 -28.71
CA TYR A 157 -29.90 -26.39 -27.76
C TYR A 157 -28.79 -25.57 -28.47
N PRO A 158 -28.23 -24.54 -27.80
CA PRO A 158 -28.65 -23.99 -26.52
C PRO A 158 -29.98 -23.22 -26.60
N ILE A 159 -30.71 -23.20 -25.49
CA ILE A 159 -31.97 -22.45 -25.32
C ILE A 159 -31.89 -21.55 -24.10
N ILE A 160 -32.81 -20.59 -23.98
CA ILE A 160 -32.91 -19.71 -22.81
C ILE A 160 -34.33 -19.74 -22.24
N VAL A 161 -34.43 -19.98 -20.93
CA VAL A 161 -35.69 -19.88 -20.17
C VAL A 161 -35.83 -18.44 -19.69
N LYS A 162 -36.98 -17.80 -19.94
CA LYS A 162 -37.26 -16.41 -19.58
C LYS A 162 -38.61 -16.29 -18.87
N ALA A 163 -38.70 -15.39 -17.89
CA ALA A 163 -39.97 -14.99 -17.28
C ALA A 163 -40.78 -14.06 -18.20
N SER A 164 -42.10 -14.27 -18.30
CA SER A 164 -42.99 -13.48 -19.18
C SER A 164 -43.16 -12.02 -18.73
N TRP A 165 -42.99 -11.77 -17.43
CA TRP A 165 -43.11 -10.45 -16.79
C TRP A 165 -41.77 -9.92 -16.27
N GLY A 166 -40.65 -10.56 -16.65
CA GLY A 166 -39.32 -10.25 -16.12
C GLY A 166 -38.64 -9.07 -16.83
N GLY A 167 -38.07 -8.13 -16.06
CA GLY A 167 -37.27 -7.01 -16.56
C GLY A 167 -35.87 -6.93 -15.94
N GLY A 168 -34.92 -6.29 -16.62
CA GLY A 168 -33.57 -6.01 -16.08
C GLY A 168 -32.63 -7.21 -15.96
N GLY A 169 -32.77 -8.22 -16.83
CA GLY A 169 -31.87 -9.39 -16.88
C GLY A 169 -32.11 -10.45 -15.79
N ARG A 170 -33.13 -10.28 -14.94
CA ARG A 170 -33.50 -11.24 -13.88
C ARG A 170 -34.54 -12.25 -14.38
N GLY A 171 -34.51 -13.47 -13.85
CA GLY A 171 -35.40 -14.55 -14.30
C GLY A 171 -35.09 -15.10 -15.71
N MET A 172 -33.83 -15.00 -16.14
CA MET A 172 -33.32 -15.58 -17.39
C MET A 172 -32.24 -16.62 -17.11
N ARG A 173 -32.29 -17.77 -17.80
CA ARG A 173 -31.33 -18.88 -17.62
C ARG A 173 -31.02 -19.58 -18.94
N VAL A 174 -29.74 -19.65 -19.29
CA VAL A 174 -29.27 -20.39 -20.47
C VAL A 174 -29.17 -21.87 -20.12
N VAL A 175 -29.72 -22.73 -20.98
CA VAL A 175 -29.72 -24.19 -20.85
C VAL A 175 -28.94 -24.74 -22.04
N LYS A 176 -27.84 -25.43 -21.78
CA LYS A 176 -26.94 -25.95 -22.83
C LYS A 176 -27.25 -27.38 -23.26
N ASN A 177 -27.95 -28.14 -22.42
CA ASN A 177 -28.28 -29.53 -22.67
C ASN A 177 -29.56 -29.93 -21.91
N GLN A 178 -30.12 -31.06 -22.31
CA GLN A 178 -31.41 -31.55 -21.82
C GLN A 178 -31.45 -31.82 -20.31
N SER A 179 -30.36 -32.29 -19.70
CA SER A 179 -30.33 -32.63 -18.27
C SER A 179 -30.51 -31.42 -17.36
N GLN A 180 -30.22 -30.21 -17.84
CA GLN A 180 -30.37 -28.96 -17.09
C GLN A 180 -31.77 -28.35 -17.19
N LEU A 181 -32.60 -28.79 -18.15
CA LEU A 181 -33.82 -28.05 -18.53
C LEU A 181 -34.84 -27.93 -17.39
N LEU A 182 -35.17 -29.04 -16.73
CA LEU A 182 -36.20 -29.07 -15.69
C LEU A 182 -35.80 -28.23 -14.47
N ASP A 183 -34.56 -28.36 -14.02
CA ASP A 183 -34.03 -27.60 -12.88
C ASP A 183 -34.03 -26.09 -13.16
N GLN A 184 -33.63 -25.68 -14.38
CA GLN A 184 -33.62 -24.26 -14.75
C GLN A 184 -35.03 -23.68 -14.91
N ILE A 185 -36.01 -24.49 -15.35
CA ILE A 185 -37.43 -24.11 -15.38
C ILE A 185 -37.95 -23.86 -13.95
N GLU A 186 -37.71 -24.78 -13.01
CA GLU A 186 -38.16 -24.60 -11.63
C GLU A 186 -37.51 -23.39 -10.97
N ALA A 187 -36.21 -23.22 -11.17
CA ALA A 187 -35.47 -22.06 -10.67
C ALA A 187 -36.02 -20.74 -11.24
N ALA A 188 -36.29 -20.68 -12.55
CA ALA A 188 -36.84 -19.49 -13.20
C ALA A 188 -38.27 -19.18 -12.71
N LYS A 189 -39.13 -20.20 -12.54
CA LYS A 189 -40.48 -20.04 -11.96
C LYS A 189 -40.42 -19.49 -10.54
N SER A 190 -39.55 -20.06 -9.71
CA SER A 190 -39.37 -19.64 -8.31
C SER A 190 -38.88 -18.19 -8.20
N GLU A 191 -37.87 -17.82 -9.01
CA GLU A 191 -37.35 -16.45 -9.07
C GLU A 191 -38.41 -15.46 -9.57
N SER A 192 -39.16 -15.82 -10.62
CA SER A 192 -40.23 -14.99 -11.18
C SER A 192 -41.34 -14.75 -10.16
N LYS A 193 -41.80 -15.80 -9.47
CA LYS A 193 -42.84 -15.69 -8.44
C LYS A 193 -42.40 -14.81 -7.27
N LYS A 194 -41.16 -14.96 -6.82
CA LYS A 194 -40.60 -14.17 -5.72
C LYS A 194 -40.45 -12.69 -6.07
N THR A 195 -40.14 -12.39 -7.32
CA THR A 195 -39.76 -11.02 -7.76
C THR A 195 -40.93 -10.25 -8.37
N PHE A 196 -41.75 -10.90 -9.20
CA PHE A 196 -42.83 -10.29 -9.98
C PHE A 196 -44.22 -10.78 -9.57
N GLY A 197 -44.31 -11.72 -8.62
CA GLY A 197 -45.59 -12.27 -8.15
C GLY A 197 -46.27 -13.26 -9.10
N LYS A 198 -45.69 -13.50 -10.29
CA LYS A 198 -46.20 -14.40 -11.34
C LYS A 198 -45.14 -15.44 -11.72
N ASP A 199 -45.55 -16.67 -12.02
CA ASP A 199 -44.67 -17.80 -12.36
C ASP A 199 -44.70 -18.21 -13.84
N GLU A 200 -45.27 -17.35 -14.69
CA GLU A 200 -45.31 -17.53 -16.15
C GLU A 200 -43.90 -17.41 -16.77
N ILE A 201 -43.51 -18.43 -17.53
CA ILE A 201 -42.22 -18.52 -18.23
C ILE A 201 -42.40 -19.03 -19.66
N PHE A 202 -41.40 -18.77 -20.51
CA PHE A 202 -41.29 -19.31 -21.87
C PHE A 202 -39.84 -19.67 -22.20
N ILE A 203 -39.64 -20.48 -23.25
CA ILE A 203 -38.33 -20.88 -23.78
C ILE A 203 -38.13 -20.21 -25.14
N GLU A 204 -36.90 -19.79 -25.42
CA GLU A 204 -36.46 -19.34 -26.74
C GLU A 204 -35.18 -20.02 -27.19
N LYS A 205 -34.94 -20.03 -28.50
CA LYS A 205 -33.60 -20.29 -29.02
C LYS A 205 -32.59 -19.30 -28.43
N TYR A 206 -31.46 -19.80 -27.95
CA TYR A 206 -30.37 -18.94 -27.50
C TYR A 206 -29.44 -18.62 -28.67
N LEU A 207 -29.26 -17.33 -28.95
CA LEU A 207 -28.33 -16.84 -29.97
C LEU A 207 -26.98 -16.56 -29.30
N GLU A 208 -25.98 -17.39 -29.59
CA GLU A 208 -24.66 -17.32 -28.92
C GLU A 208 -23.87 -16.06 -29.32
N ASP A 209 -23.89 -15.70 -30.61
CA ASP A 209 -23.17 -14.53 -31.15
C ASP A 209 -24.13 -13.39 -31.51
N ALA A 210 -24.94 -12.99 -30.54
CA ALA A 210 -25.91 -11.92 -30.71
C ALA A 210 -25.38 -10.56 -30.25
N ALA A 211 -25.73 -9.53 -31.00
CA ALA A 211 -25.68 -8.14 -30.57
C ALA A 211 -27.06 -7.68 -30.10
N HIS A 212 -27.12 -6.88 -29.05
CA HIS A 212 -28.36 -6.28 -28.57
C HIS A 212 -28.49 -4.89 -29.19
N ILE A 213 -29.41 -4.74 -30.15
CA ILE A 213 -29.70 -3.49 -30.85
C ILE A 213 -31.08 -3.02 -30.46
N GLU A 214 -31.25 -1.73 -30.22
CA GLU A 214 -32.53 -1.17 -29.82
C GLU A 214 -32.83 0.14 -30.53
N VAL A 215 -34.09 0.41 -30.85
CA VAL A 215 -34.52 1.59 -31.61
C VAL A 215 -35.33 2.53 -30.73
N GLN A 216 -34.91 3.78 -30.66
CA GLN A 216 -35.66 4.83 -29.99
C GLN A 216 -36.85 5.24 -30.84
N ILE A 217 -38.06 5.24 -30.27
CA ILE A 217 -39.28 5.73 -30.91
C ILE A 217 -39.92 6.88 -30.13
N LEU A 218 -40.62 7.76 -30.86
CA LEU A 218 -41.51 8.79 -30.34
C LEU A 218 -42.84 8.70 -31.09
N GLY A 219 -43.95 8.57 -30.36
CA GLY A 219 -45.30 8.57 -30.91
C GLY A 219 -46.14 9.70 -30.34
N ASP A 220 -46.89 10.42 -31.17
CA ASP A 220 -47.77 11.51 -30.72
C ASP A 220 -49.24 11.07 -30.57
N LYS A 221 -50.08 11.96 -30.01
CA LYS A 221 -51.53 11.71 -29.84
C LYS A 221 -52.33 11.77 -31.15
N HIS A 222 -51.67 12.00 -32.29
CA HIS A 222 -52.28 12.18 -33.61
C HIS A 222 -51.95 11.03 -34.57
N GLY A 223 -51.40 9.93 -34.04
CA GLY A 223 -51.08 8.71 -34.80
C GLY A 223 -49.77 8.77 -35.59
N ASN A 224 -48.92 9.78 -35.36
CA ASN A 224 -47.61 9.85 -36.00
C ASN A 224 -46.57 9.18 -35.11
N VAL A 225 -45.65 8.41 -35.71
CA VAL A 225 -44.52 7.78 -35.03
C VAL A 225 -43.24 8.04 -35.82
N ILE A 226 -42.16 8.38 -35.12
CA ILE A 226 -40.81 8.55 -35.65
C ILE A 226 -39.79 7.74 -34.85
N HIS A 227 -38.68 7.38 -35.49
CA HIS A 227 -37.54 6.76 -34.84
C HIS A 227 -36.36 7.74 -34.76
N LEU A 228 -35.60 7.67 -33.67
CA LEU A 228 -34.38 8.45 -33.45
C LEU A 228 -33.14 7.58 -33.62
N TYR A 229 -33.17 6.70 -34.63
CA TYR A 229 -32.17 5.66 -34.89
C TYR A 229 -32.01 4.65 -33.73
N GLU A 230 -30.97 3.84 -33.82
CA GLU A 230 -30.68 2.71 -32.96
C GLU A 230 -29.52 2.98 -31.99
N ARG A 231 -29.44 2.11 -30.98
CA ARG A 231 -28.32 2.00 -30.04
C ARG A 231 -27.81 0.57 -30.01
N ASP A 232 -26.51 0.43 -29.81
CA ASP A 232 -25.86 -0.83 -29.47
C ASP A 232 -25.69 -0.92 -27.95
N CYS A 233 -26.35 -1.91 -27.36
CA CYS A 233 -26.35 -2.21 -25.93
C CYS A 233 -25.78 -3.60 -25.65
N SER A 234 -24.93 -4.12 -26.54
CA SER A 234 -24.39 -5.50 -26.46
C SER A 234 -23.37 -5.69 -25.34
N VAL A 235 -22.75 -4.62 -24.83
CA VAL A 235 -21.79 -4.73 -23.72
C VAL A 235 -22.54 -4.90 -22.40
N GLN A 236 -22.69 -6.15 -21.99
CA GLN A 236 -23.50 -6.58 -20.86
C GLN A 236 -22.73 -7.50 -19.93
N ARG A 237 -23.06 -7.51 -18.63
CA ARG A 237 -22.60 -8.52 -17.66
C ARG A 237 -23.80 -9.17 -17.02
N ARG A 238 -23.89 -10.51 -17.07
CA ARG A 238 -25.07 -11.25 -16.58
C ARG A 238 -26.38 -10.65 -17.11
N HIS A 239 -26.41 -10.33 -18.41
CA HIS A 239 -27.52 -9.70 -19.13
C HIS A 239 -27.94 -8.29 -18.65
N GLN A 240 -27.06 -7.57 -17.93
CA GLN A 240 -27.26 -6.17 -17.56
C GLN A 240 -26.35 -5.25 -18.38
N LYS A 241 -26.93 -4.22 -19.00
CA LYS A 241 -26.23 -3.22 -19.83
C LYS A 241 -25.22 -2.41 -19.00
N ILE A 242 -23.99 -2.31 -19.49
CA ILE A 242 -22.88 -1.57 -18.85
C ILE A 242 -22.48 -0.34 -19.66
N ILE A 243 -22.30 -0.54 -20.97
CA ILE A 243 -21.87 0.47 -21.94
C ILE A 243 -22.81 0.43 -23.13
N GLU A 244 -23.24 1.60 -23.57
CA GLU A 244 -24.14 1.76 -24.70
C GLU A 244 -23.53 2.73 -25.72
N ARG A 245 -23.81 2.51 -27.01
CA ARG A 245 -23.28 3.32 -28.11
C ARG A 245 -24.41 3.72 -29.07
N ALA A 246 -24.27 4.89 -29.70
CA ALA A 246 -25.12 5.30 -30.80
C ALA A 246 -24.28 5.99 -31.88
N PRO A 247 -24.52 5.71 -33.18
CA PRO A 247 -25.26 4.56 -33.71
C PRO A 247 -24.50 3.23 -33.48
N ALA A 248 -25.08 2.10 -33.88
CA ALA A 248 -24.40 0.81 -33.91
C ALA A 248 -23.42 0.77 -35.10
N GLU A 249 -22.13 0.62 -34.83
CA GLU A 249 -21.06 0.80 -35.83
C GLU A 249 -20.88 -0.40 -36.78
N PHE A 250 -21.21 -1.61 -36.32
CA PHE A 250 -20.98 -2.85 -37.07
C PHE A 250 -22.16 -3.30 -37.95
N ILE A 251 -23.28 -2.56 -37.95
CA ILE A 251 -24.42 -2.85 -38.83
C ILE A 251 -24.42 -1.93 -40.05
N SER A 252 -24.81 -2.48 -41.20
CA SER A 252 -24.94 -1.71 -42.44
C SER A 252 -26.13 -0.74 -42.39
N ASP A 253 -26.11 0.28 -43.25
CA ASP A 253 -27.21 1.25 -43.35
C ASP A 253 -28.55 0.57 -43.74
N GLU A 254 -28.48 -0.50 -44.54
CA GLU A 254 -29.65 -1.28 -44.94
C GLU A 254 -30.26 -2.03 -43.74
N VAL A 255 -29.43 -2.75 -42.97
CA VAL A 255 -29.87 -3.43 -41.74
C VAL A 255 -30.42 -2.41 -40.75
N ARG A 256 -29.73 -1.28 -40.56
CA ARG A 256 -30.20 -0.18 -39.69
C ARG A 256 -31.58 0.32 -40.10
N LYS A 257 -31.77 0.58 -41.40
CA LYS A 257 -33.07 1.02 -41.93
C LYS A 257 -34.14 -0.03 -41.68
N ASN A 258 -33.87 -1.30 -41.94
CA ASN A 258 -34.83 -2.40 -41.74
C ASN A 258 -35.22 -2.59 -40.26
N ILE A 259 -34.26 -2.47 -39.34
CA ILE A 259 -34.53 -2.53 -37.89
C ILE A 259 -35.38 -1.32 -37.46
N CYS A 260 -35.04 -0.12 -37.92
CA CYS A 260 -35.80 1.10 -37.62
C CYS A 260 -37.23 1.04 -38.18
N ASP A 261 -37.40 0.63 -39.43
CA ASP A 261 -38.71 0.47 -40.07
C ASP A 261 -39.55 -0.58 -39.35
N SER A 262 -38.94 -1.67 -38.88
CA SER A 262 -39.62 -2.71 -38.07
C SER A 262 -40.10 -2.17 -36.72
N ALA A 263 -39.29 -1.34 -36.06
CA ALA A 263 -39.72 -0.66 -34.82
C ALA A 263 -40.91 0.27 -35.04
N ILE A 264 -40.93 1.02 -36.16
CA ILE A 264 -42.06 1.86 -36.55
C ILE A 264 -43.32 1.03 -36.84
N LYS A 265 -43.21 -0.11 -37.53
CA LYS A 265 -44.35 -1.01 -37.78
C LYS A 265 -44.99 -1.48 -36.48
N ILE A 266 -44.18 -1.96 -35.53
CA ILE A 266 -44.65 -2.41 -34.21
C ILE A 266 -45.33 -1.27 -33.45
N ALA A 267 -44.72 -0.08 -33.45
CA ALA A 267 -45.27 1.08 -32.77
C ALA A 267 -46.61 1.55 -33.38
N ASN A 268 -46.74 1.53 -34.70
CA ASN A 268 -47.98 1.86 -35.40
C ASN A 268 -49.10 0.85 -35.10
N GLN A 269 -48.78 -0.45 -35.01
CA GLN A 269 -49.76 -1.51 -34.71
C GLN A 269 -50.48 -1.29 -33.36
N VAL A 270 -49.81 -0.64 -32.39
CA VAL A 270 -50.38 -0.33 -31.08
C VAL A 270 -50.78 1.13 -30.90
N ASN A 271 -50.69 1.95 -31.95
CA ASN A 271 -50.85 3.41 -31.89
C ASN A 271 -50.03 4.01 -30.75
N TYR A 272 -48.72 3.72 -30.74
CA TYR A 272 -47.83 4.07 -29.63
C TYR A 272 -47.83 5.58 -29.33
N ILE A 273 -47.83 5.94 -28.04
CA ILE A 273 -47.80 7.34 -27.57
C ILE A 273 -46.67 7.53 -26.56
N GLY A 274 -45.93 8.63 -26.67
CA GLY A 274 -44.81 8.97 -25.79
C GLY A 274 -43.47 8.47 -26.34
N ALA A 275 -42.48 8.34 -25.46
CA ALA A 275 -41.18 7.76 -25.81
C ALA A 275 -41.12 6.28 -25.40
N GLY A 276 -40.61 5.46 -26.31
CA GLY A 276 -40.41 4.04 -26.10
C GLY A 276 -39.14 3.54 -26.78
N THR A 277 -38.77 2.31 -26.49
CA THR A 277 -37.68 1.63 -27.20
C THR A 277 -38.10 0.23 -27.61
N VAL A 278 -37.84 -0.13 -28.86
CA VAL A 278 -38.06 -1.48 -29.40
C VAL A 278 -36.70 -2.19 -29.41
N GLU A 279 -36.57 -3.31 -28.70
CA GLU A 279 -35.31 -4.05 -28.59
C GLU A 279 -35.29 -5.26 -29.52
N PHE A 280 -34.11 -5.54 -30.09
CA PHE A 280 -33.81 -6.60 -31.05
C PHE A 280 -32.52 -7.34 -30.69
N LEU A 281 -32.47 -8.64 -30.96
CA LEU A 281 -31.22 -9.39 -31.05
C LEU A 281 -30.80 -9.50 -32.51
N TYR A 282 -29.62 -8.98 -32.83
CA TYR A 282 -28.98 -9.11 -34.13
C TYR A 282 -28.00 -10.28 -34.11
N ASP A 283 -28.32 -11.33 -34.86
CA ASP A 283 -27.45 -12.48 -35.09
C ASP A 283 -26.34 -12.08 -36.09
N LYS A 284 -25.13 -11.86 -35.57
CA LYS A 284 -23.99 -11.41 -36.39
C LYS A 284 -23.58 -12.42 -37.44
N LYS A 285 -23.84 -13.70 -37.23
CA LYS A 285 -23.44 -14.78 -38.14
C LYS A 285 -24.32 -14.85 -39.37
N ASN A 286 -25.63 -14.66 -39.18
CA ASN A 286 -26.63 -14.79 -40.25
C ASN A 286 -27.16 -13.44 -40.76
N GLU A 287 -26.70 -12.33 -40.18
CA GLU A 287 -27.14 -10.96 -40.48
C GLU A 287 -28.67 -10.75 -40.36
N LYS A 288 -29.29 -11.47 -39.42
CA LYS A 288 -30.74 -11.39 -39.13
C LYS A 288 -30.97 -10.72 -37.78
N PHE A 289 -32.08 -10.00 -37.65
CA PHE A 289 -32.51 -9.44 -36.37
C PHE A 289 -33.87 -9.99 -35.97
N TYR A 290 -34.08 -10.13 -34.67
CA TYR A 290 -35.30 -10.67 -34.10
C TYR A 290 -35.80 -9.77 -32.97
N PHE A 291 -37.09 -9.47 -32.98
CA PHE A 291 -37.72 -8.69 -31.91
C PHE A 291 -37.65 -9.45 -30.57
N ILE A 292 -37.39 -8.70 -29.48
CA ILE A 292 -37.35 -9.26 -28.12
C ILE A 292 -38.42 -8.64 -27.22
N GLU A 293 -38.44 -7.31 -27.10
CA GLU A 293 -39.35 -6.60 -26.21
C GLU A 293 -39.52 -5.13 -26.62
N VAL A 294 -40.57 -4.49 -26.09
CA VAL A 294 -40.70 -3.03 -26.09
C VAL A 294 -40.58 -2.55 -24.65
N ASN A 295 -39.73 -1.56 -24.43
CA ASN A 295 -39.68 -0.81 -23.18
C ASN A 295 -40.58 0.43 -23.34
N PRO A 296 -41.80 0.46 -22.78
CA PRO A 296 -42.77 1.50 -23.06
C PRO A 296 -42.52 2.77 -22.22
N ARG A 297 -41.27 3.25 -22.21
CA ARG A 297 -40.76 4.38 -21.42
C ARG A 297 -39.42 4.89 -21.96
N ILE A 298 -38.92 5.96 -21.36
CA ILE A 298 -37.52 6.39 -21.54
C ILE A 298 -36.56 5.34 -20.95
N GLN A 299 -35.35 5.25 -21.49
CA GLN A 299 -34.27 4.39 -21.01
C GLN A 299 -33.08 5.19 -20.46
N VAL A 300 -32.20 4.51 -19.71
CA VAL A 300 -31.03 5.13 -19.07
C VAL A 300 -30.09 5.74 -20.12
N GLU A 301 -29.97 5.03 -21.24
CA GLU A 301 -29.12 5.25 -22.42
C GLU A 301 -29.72 6.19 -23.48
N HIS A 302 -30.87 6.84 -23.21
CA HIS A 302 -31.41 7.85 -24.12
C HIS A 302 -30.39 8.96 -24.46
N THR A 303 -29.44 9.23 -23.54
CA THR A 303 -28.45 10.29 -23.68
C THR A 303 -27.56 10.14 -24.91
N VAL A 304 -27.19 8.92 -25.32
CA VAL A 304 -26.37 8.72 -26.54
C VAL A 304 -27.15 9.08 -27.79
N THR A 305 -28.45 8.75 -27.83
CA THR A 305 -29.34 9.14 -28.92
C THR A 305 -29.50 10.65 -29.00
N GLU A 306 -29.68 11.34 -27.87
CA GLU A 306 -29.75 12.81 -27.85
C GLU A 306 -28.45 13.45 -28.38
N GLN A 307 -27.28 12.88 -28.06
CA GLN A 307 -25.99 13.40 -28.52
C GLN A 307 -25.81 13.26 -30.03
N VAL A 308 -26.26 12.16 -30.64
CA VAL A 308 -26.08 11.94 -32.09
C VAL A 308 -27.21 12.50 -32.95
N THR A 309 -28.37 12.83 -32.37
CA THR A 309 -29.51 13.41 -33.11
C THR A 309 -29.72 14.89 -32.84
N GLY A 310 -29.24 15.41 -31.71
CA GLY A 310 -29.55 16.76 -31.22
C GLY A 310 -30.98 16.93 -30.71
N ILE A 311 -31.75 15.85 -30.58
CA ILE A 311 -33.16 15.89 -30.14
C ILE A 311 -33.22 15.62 -28.64
N ASP A 312 -33.79 16.56 -27.88
CA ASP A 312 -34.10 16.36 -26.46
C ASP A 312 -35.37 15.49 -26.31
N ILE A 313 -35.17 14.25 -25.89
CA ILE A 313 -36.21 13.22 -25.79
C ILE A 313 -37.17 13.52 -24.65
N VAL A 314 -36.68 14.00 -23.50
CA VAL A 314 -37.54 14.29 -22.34
C VAL A 314 -38.44 15.49 -22.62
N ARG A 315 -37.91 16.52 -23.29
CA ARG A 315 -38.71 17.65 -23.77
C ARG A 315 -39.71 17.21 -24.83
N ALA A 316 -39.34 16.28 -25.72
CA ALA A 316 -40.27 15.69 -26.68
C ALA A 316 -41.43 14.97 -25.97
N GLN A 317 -41.16 14.18 -24.91
CA GLN A 317 -42.20 13.54 -24.09
C GLN A 317 -43.17 14.54 -23.47
N ILE A 318 -42.66 15.66 -22.92
CA ILE A 318 -43.50 16.73 -22.36
C ILE A 318 -44.40 17.33 -23.46
N LYS A 319 -43.84 17.62 -24.64
CA LYS A 319 -44.59 18.20 -25.77
C LYS A 319 -45.68 17.26 -26.29
N ILE A 320 -45.39 15.97 -26.38
CA ILE A 320 -46.39 14.94 -26.71
C ILE A 320 -47.52 14.92 -25.67
N ALA A 321 -47.19 15.01 -24.38
CA ALA A 321 -48.18 15.06 -23.30
C ALA A 321 -49.07 16.31 -23.39
N GLU A 322 -48.52 17.48 -23.77
CA GLU A 322 -49.28 18.71 -24.07
C GLU A 322 -50.19 18.60 -25.31
N GLY A 323 -50.03 17.54 -26.10
CA GLY A 323 -50.81 17.24 -27.30
C GLY A 323 -50.21 17.80 -28.59
N GLU A 324 -48.95 18.22 -28.58
CA GLU A 324 -48.25 18.68 -29.79
C GLU A 324 -48.08 17.53 -30.80
N LYS A 325 -48.09 17.89 -32.09
CA LYS A 325 -47.94 16.96 -33.20
C LYS A 325 -46.47 16.83 -33.63
N ILE A 326 -46.03 15.66 -34.06
CA ILE A 326 -44.77 15.51 -34.78
C ILE A 326 -44.79 16.41 -36.04
N GLY A 327 -43.68 17.13 -36.27
CA GLY A 327 -43.50 18.19 -37.25
C GLY A 327 -43.72 19.62 -36.71
N SER A 328 -44.31 19.77 -35.51
CA SER A 328 -44.70 21.10 -34.98
C SER A 328 -43.64 21.80 -34.12
N HIS A 329 -42.64 21.09 -33.62
CA HIS A 329 -41.64 21.62 -32.68
C HIS A 329 -40.26 21.04 -32.99
N ILE A 330 -39.17 21.74 -32.65
CA ILE A 330 -37.80 21.30 -32.95
C ILE A 330 -37.43 19.97 -32.27
N SER A 331 -37.97 19.71 -31.09
CA SER A 331 -37.85 18.43 -30.36
C SER A 331 -38.77 17.32 -30.91
N LEU A 332 -39.64 17.62 -31.87
CA LEU A 332 -40.56 16.69 -32.53
C LEU A 332 -40.49 16.90 -34.05
N PRO A 333 -39.33 16.69 -34.71
CA PRO A 333 -39.18 16.92 -36.14
C PRO A 333 -39.85 15.82 -36.98
N ASP A 334 -40.08 16.08 -38.27
CA ASP A 334 -40.44 15.04 -39.25
C ASP A 334 -39.29 14.05 -39.43
N GLN A 335 -39.59 12.77 -39.71
CA GLN A 335 -38.60 11.67 -39.83
C GLN A 335 -37.43 12.01 -40.76
N ASN A 336 -37.71 12.65 -41.90
CA ASN A 336 -36.70 12.99 -42.92
C ASN A 336 -35.74 14.13 -42.50
N LYS A 337 -36.03 14.85 -41.42
CA LYS A 337 -35.17 15.91 -40.87
C LYS A 337 -34.23 15.40 -39.78
N ILE A 338 -34.41 14.17 -39.32
CA ILE A 338 -33.58 13.55 -38.29
C ILE A 338 -32.32 13.02 -38.96
N LYS A 339 -31.15 13.41 -38.45
CA LYS A 339 -29.85 13.00 -39.00
C LYS A 339 -28.96 12.46 -37.88
N LEU A 340 -28.16 11.45 -38.19
CA LEU A 340 -27.05 11.03 -37.34
C LEU A 340 -25.89 12.00 -37.51
N ASN A 341 -25.37 12.50 -36.39
CA ASN A 341 -24.20 13.36 -36.32
C ASN A 341 -23.19 12.78 -35.32
N GLY A 342 -22.15 12.14 -35.85
CA GLY A 342 -21.08 11.54 -35.07
C GLY A 342 -21.52 10.29 -34.29
N TYR A 343 -20.78 10.02 -33.22
CA TYR A 343 -20.90 8.84 -32.37
C TYR A 343 -20.96 9.27 -30.92
N ALA A 344 -21.71 8.52 -30.12
CA ALA A 344 -21.75 8.69 -28.67
C ALA A 344 -21.59 7.35 -27.95
N ILE A 345 -20.97 7.40 -26.76
CA ILE A 345 -20.77 6.26 -25.87
C ILE A 345 -21.19 6.70 -24.48
N GLN A 346 -21.99 5.89 -23.79
CA GLN A 346 -22.32 6.10 -22.37
C GLN A 346 -21.67 5.02 -21.51
N CYS A 347 -21.12 5.43 -20.37
CA CYS A 347 -20.70 4.55 -19.29
C CYS A 347 -21.37 4.96 -17.98
N ARG A 348 -21.71 3.97 -17.16
CA ARG A 348 -22.32 4.18 -15.84
C ARG A 348 -21.27 4.00 -14.75
N VAL A 349 -20.90 5.09 -14.08
CA VAL A 349 -19.96 5.01 -12.96
C VAL A 349 -20.75 4.63 -11.71
N THR A 350 -20.44 3.47 -11.13
CA THR A 350 -21.13 2.90 -9.96
C THR A 350 -20.17 2.72 -8.78
N THR A 351 -20.70 2.42 -7.59
CA THR A 351 -19.91 2.02 -6.41
C THR A 351 -19.56 0.53 -6.37
N GLU A 352 -19.85 -0.23 -7.42
CA GLU A 352 -19.53 -1.65 -7.47
C GLU A 352 -18.02 -1.86 -7.52
N ASP A 353 -17.49 -2.72 -6.65
CA ASP A 353 -16.06 -3.05 -6.61
C ASP A 353 -15.76 -4.24 -7.54
N PRO A 354 -15.07 -4.05 -8.68
CA PRO A 354 -14.75 -5.13 -9.61
C PRO A 354 -13.87 -6.22 -8.98
N LEU A 355 -13.16 -5.90 -7.88
CA LEU A 355 -12.30 -6.84 -7.16
C LEU A 355 -13.09 -7.69 -6.13
N LYS A 356 -14.36 -7.39 -5.90
CA LYS A 356 -15.24 -8.10 -4.93
C LYS A 356 -16.57 -8.50 -5.57
N ASP A 357 -16.50 -9.15 -6.73
CA ASP A 357 -17.66 -9.57 -7.55
C ASP A 357 -18.73 -8.47 -7.72
N PHE A 358 -18.28 -7.22 -7.88
CA PHE A 358 -19.15 -6.04 -8.09
C PHE A 358 -20.12 -5.78 -6.94
N MET A 359 -19.78 -6.19 -5.72
CA MET A 359 -20.54 -5.79 -4.54
C MET A 359 -20.53 -4.25 -4.42
N PRO A 360 -21.70 -3.59 -4.30
CA PRO A 360 -21.76 -2.15 -4.12
C PRO A 360 -21.11 -1.71 -2.82
N ASP A 361 -20.15 -0.80 -2.91
CA ASP A 361 -19.60 -0.10 -1.75
C ASP A 361 -20.52 1.05 -1.31
N TYR A 362 -20.46 1.39 -0.03
CA TYR A 362 -21.30 2.40 0.59
C TYR A 362 -20.51 3.20 1.62
N GLY A 363 -20.97 4.42 1.88
CA GLY A 363 -20.27 5.34 2.78
C GLY A 363 -20.19 6.76 2.24
N LYS A 364 -19.33 7.56 2.87
CA LYS A 364 -19.21 8.98 2.56
C LYS A 364 -18.22 9.21 1.43
N ILE A 365 -18.62 9.96 0.41
CA ILE A 365 -17.73 10.43 -0.65
C ILE A 365 -16.88 11.58 -0.08
N ILE A 366 -15.58 11.34 0.07
CA ILE A 366 -14.62 12.31 0.61
C ILE A 366 -14.19 13.29 -0.48
N THR A 367 -14.01 12.79 -1.70
CA THR A 367 -13.63 13.62 -2.85
C THR A 367 -14.43 13.15 -4.06
N TYR A 368 -15.00 14.11 -4.78
CA TYR A 368 -15.64 13.91 -6.07
C TYR A 368 -15.12 14.96 -7.04
N ARG A 369 -14.35 14.56 -8.04
CA ARG A 369 -14.05 15.36 -9.22
C ARG A 369 -14.52 14.63 -10.45
N SER A 370 -15.39 15.30 -11.19
CA SER A 370 -15.89 14.80 -12.46
C SER A 370 -14.99 15.21 -13.62
N ALA A 371 -15.01 14.44 -14.70
CA ALA A 371 -14.41 14.86 -15.96
C ALA A 371 -15.24 15.96 -16.63
N SER A 372 -14.65 16.80 -17.48
CA SER A 372 -15.38 17.84 -18.23
C SER A 372 -14.73 18.13 -19.59
N GLY A 373 -15.17 19.15 -20.32
CA GLY A 373 -14.58 19.54 -21.61
C GLY A 373 -15.41 19.10 -22.82
N PHE A 374 -14.94 19.48 -24.02
CA PHE A 374 -15.70 19.31 -25.26
C PHE A 374 -16.06 17.84 -25.53
N GLY A 375 -17.34 17.61 -25.86
CA GLY A 375 -17.87 16.29 -26.16
C GLY A 375 -18.05 15.39 -24.93
N ILE A 376 -18.04 15.91 -23.70
CA ILE A 376 -18.38 15.16 -22.48
C ILE A 376 -19.65 15.73 -21.87
N ARG A 377 -20.66 14.87 -21.70
CA ARG A 377 -21.91 15.12 -20.98
C ARG A 377 -21.94 14.31 -19.69
N LEU A 378 -22.46 14.92 -18.62
CA LEU A 378 -22.64 14.28 -17.33
C LEU A 378 -24.06 14.42 -16.80
N ASP A 379 -24.67 13.27 -16.49
CA ASP A 379 -25.95 13.19 -15.80
C ASP A 379 -25.68 12.63 -14.38
N GLY A 380 -25.48 13.55 -13.43
CA GLY A 380 -25.12 13.24 -12.04
C GLY A 380 -26.32 12.73 -11.23
N ALA A 381 -26.10 11.64 -10.49
CA ALA A 381 -27.10 11.03 -9.62
C ALA A 381 -27.00 11.56 -8.18
N THR A 382 -26.18 10.90 -7.36
CA THR A 382 -26.05 11.13 -5.92
C THR A 382 -24.69 11.71 -5.53
N ALA A 383 -23.73 11.70 -6.46
CA ALA A 383 -22.33 11.91 -6.15
C ALA A 383 -21.94 13.39 -6.10
N THR A 384 -21.65 13.87 -4.89
CA THR A 384 -20.97 15.15 -4.63
C THR A 384 -20.01 14.97 -3.46
N ALA A 385 -19.06 15.89 -3.27
CA ALA A 385 -18.20 15.85 -2.09
C ALA A 385 -19.05 15.98 -0.82
N GLY A 386 -18.94 15.00 0.08
CA GLY A 386 -19.73 14.91 1.30
C GLY A 386 -21.00 14.06 1.22
N SER A 387 -21.46 13.68 0.01
CA SER A 387 -22.62 12.79 -0.17
C SER A 387 -22.42 11.45 0.55
N ILE A 388 -23.51 10.85 1.02
CA ILE A 388 -23.52 9.51 1.62
C ILE A 388 -24.22 8.55 0.65
N VAL A 389 -23.48 7.53 0.21
CA VAL A 389 -24.03 6.40 -0.56
C VAL A 389 -24.64 5.41 0.43
N THR A 390 -25.93 5.13 0.26
CA THR A 390 -26.70 4.21 1.12
C THR A 390 -26.87 2.85 0.46
N PRO A 391 -27.03 1.75 1.23
CA PRO A 391 -27.18 0.40 0.67
C PRO A 391 -28.59 0.09 0.11
N TYR A 392 -29.53 1.04 0.15
CA TYR A 392 -30.95 0.78 -0.15
C TYR A 392 -31.34 0.88 -1.63
N TYR A 393 -30.49 1.48 -2.46
CA TYR A 393 -30.79 1.84 -3.85
C TYR A 393 -29.72 1.34 -4.81
N ASP A 394 -29.88 1.66 -6.09
CA ASP A 394 -28.85 1.41 -7.11
C ASP A 394 -27.53 2.11 -6.78
N SER A 395 -26.44 1.52 -7.26
CA SER A 395 -25.05 1.95 -6.99
C SER A 395 -24.59 3.11 -7.87
N LEU A 396 -25.48 3.73 -8.66
CA LEU A 396 -25.14 4.76 -9.65
C LEU A 396 -24.65 6.06 -9.00
N LEU A 397 -23.48 6.53 -9.44
CA LEU A 397 -22.90 7.82 -9.05
C LEU A 397 -23.13 8.90 -10.10
N VAL A 398 -22.81 8.58 -11.36
CA VAL A 398 -22.93 9.49 -12.51
C VAL A 398 -22.93 8.69 -13.81
N LYS A 399 -23.73 9.14 -14.78
CA LYS A 399 -23.62 8.68 -16.18
C LYS A 399 -22.68 9.62 -16.93
N VAL A 400 -21.72 9.04 -17.64
CA VAL A 400 -20.76 9.76 -18.46
C VAL A 400 -21.07 9.43 -19.90
N THR A 401 -21.35 10.45 -20.71
CA THR A 401 -21.59 10.28 -22.14
C THR A 401 -20.55 11.08 -22.91
N SER A 402 -19.77 10.40 -23.74
CA SER A 402 -18.86 11.05 -24.68
C SER A 402 -19.51 11.16 -26.05
N TRP A 403 -19.17 12.20 -26.80
CA TRP A 403 -19.53 12.37 -28.21
C TRP A 403 -18.31 12.81 -29.03
N ALA A 404 -18.20 12.35 -30.28
CA ALA A 404 -17.25 12.87 -31.28
C ALA A 404 -17.72 12.58 -32.72
N ASN A 405 -17.07 13.20 -33.71
CA ASN A 405 -17.40 13.00 -35.13
C ASN A 405 -17.06 11.59 -35.66
N ASN A 406 -16.12 10.88 -35.02
CA ASN A 406 -15.75 9.50 -35.35
C ASN A 406 -15.71 8.63 -34.08
N SER A 407 -15.82 7.31 -34.27
CA SER A 407 -15.90 6.33 -33.18
C SER A 407 -14.64 6.29 -32.32
N GLU A 408 -13.46 6.36 -32.95
CA GLU A 408 -12.17 6.31 -32.27
C GLU A 408 -11.98 7.48 -31.30
N ASP A 409 -12.24 8.71 -31.75
CA ASP A 409 -12.15 9.91 -30.91
C ASP A 409 -13.20 9.91 -29.81
N CYS A 410 -14.40 9.40 -30.09
CA CYS A 410 -15.44 9.26 -29.07
C CYS A 410 -14.95 8.33 -27.94
N ARG A 411 -14.37 7.18 -28.30
CA ARG A 411 -13.77 6.22 -27.37
C ARG A 411 -12.59 6.82 -26.59
N LYS A 412 -11.67 7.53 -27.27
CA LYS A 412 -10.54 8.22 -26.61
C LYS A 412 -11.01 9.31 -25.65
N ARG A 413 -12.09 10.04 -25.98
CA ARG A 413 -12.71 11.01 -25.07
C ARG A 413 -13.28 10.33 -23.83
N MET A 414 -13.97 9.18 -23.99
CA MET A 414 -14.44 8.38 -22.86
C MET A 414 -13.27 7.90 -21.98
N ASP A 415 -12.22 7.34 -22.59
CA ASP A 415 -11.02 6.87 -21.86
C ASP A 415 -10.38 7.99 -21.03
N ARG A 416 -10.16 9.16 -21.65
CA ARG A 416 -9.66 10.33 -20.95
C ARG A 416 -10.59 10.74 -19.80
N ALA A 417 -11.90 10.79 -20.04
CA ALA A 417 -12.87 11.18 -19.01
C ALA A 417 -12.83 10.22 -17.81
N LEU A 418 -12.89 8.91 -18.03
CA LEU A 418 -12.81 7.90 -16.97
C LEU A 418 -11.51 8.01 -16.16
N ARG A 419 -10.38 8.27 -16.83
CA ARG A 419 -9.08 8.50 -16.17
C ARG A 419 -8.99 9.80 -15.40
N GLU A 420 -9.79 10.80 -15.73
CA GLU A 420 -9.80 12.12 -15.08
C GLU A 420 -10.62 12.11 -13.79
N PHE A 421 -11.66 11.26 -13.69
CA PHE A 421 -12.47 11.11 -12.48
C PHE A 421 -11.61 10.84 -11.25
N ARG A 422 -11.91 11.56 -10.16
CA ARG A 422 -11.32 11.31 -8.83
C ARG A 422 -12.46 11.15 -7.83
N ILE A 423 -12.77 9.90 -7.53
CA ILE A 423 -13.75 9.52 -6.51
C ILE A 423 -12.99 8.83 -5.37
N ARG A 424 -13.23 9.29 -4.14
CA ARG A 424 -12.60 8.79 -2.90
C ARG A 424 -13.64 8.66 -1.80
N GLY A 425 -13.43 7.70 -0.90
CA GLY A 425 -14.35 7.37 0.19
C GLY A 425 -15.21 6.14 -0.09
N VAL A 426 -15.43 5.82 -1.36
CA VAL A 426 -16.06 4.58 -1.84
C VAL A 426 -15.27 4.01 -3.02
N LYS A 427 -15.33 2.69 -3.23
CA LYS A 427 -14.86 2.01 -4.44
C LYS A 427 -15.77 2.31 -5.63
N THR A 428 -15.24 2.08 -6.83
CA THR A 428 -15.96 2.36 -8.09
C THR A 428 -15.58 1.37 -9.19
N ASN A 429 -16.46 1.20 -10.17
CA ASN A 429 -16.21 0.37 -11.37
C ASN A 429 -15.33 1.04 -12.45
N LEU A 430 -14.76 2.22 -12.21
CA LEU A 430 -13.98 3.00 -13.21
C LEU A 430 -12.88 2.20 -13.92
N ILE A 431 -12.11 1.39 -13.17
CA ILE A 431 -11.02 0.58 -13.73
C ILE A 431 -11.52 -0.49 -14.70
N PHE A 432 -12.73 -0.98 -14.47
CA PHE A 432 -13.37 -1.99 -15.30
C PHE A 432 -13.92 -1.39 -16.58
N LEU A 433 -14.54 -0.22 -16.49
CA LEU A 433 -14.96 0.55 -17.66
C LEU A 433 -13.76 0.91 -18.55
N GLU A 434 -12.65 1.37 -17.95
CA GLU A 434 -11.37 1.67 -18.64
C GLU A 434 -10.81 0.42 -19.36
N SER A 435 -10.92 -0.75 -18.73
CA SER A 435 -10.50 -2.04 -19.31
C SER A 435 -11.30 -2.38 -20.57
N ILE A 436 -12.64 -2.28 -20.49
CA ILE A 436 -13.55 -2.62 -21.59
C ILE A 436 -13.31 -1.71 -22.82
N ILE A 437 -13.31 -0.39 -22.63
CA ILE A 437 -13.21 0.56 -23.76
C ILE A 437 -11.84 0.55 -24.47
N ASN A 438 -10.81 -0.03 -23.83
CA ASN A 438 -9.48 -0.19 -24.41
C ASN A 438 -9.22 -1.62 -24.89
N HIS A 439 -10.19 -2.53 -24.73
CA HIS A 439 -10.08 -3.90 -25.21
C HIS A 439 -10.20 -3.98 -26.74
N GLN A 440 -9.44 -4.87 -27.36
CA GLN A 440 -9.45 -5.02 -28.83
C GLN A 440 -10.83 -5.37 -29.38
N SER A 441 -11.59 -6.23 -28.68
CA SER A 441 -12.95 -6.56 -29.11
C SER A 441 -13.87 -5.34 -29.13
N PHE A 442 -13.74 -4.41 -28.18
CA PHE A 442 -14.52 -3.16 -28.15
C PHE A 442 -14.11 -2.20 -29.27
N ILE A 443 -12.80 -2.04 -29.48
CA ILE A 443 -12.25 -1.19 -30.55
C ILE A 443 -12.71 -1.66 -31.93
N ASN A 444 -12.68 -2.97 -32.17
CA ASN A 444 -13.02 -3.58 -33.45
C ASN A 444 -14.51 -3.93 -33.58
N CYS A 445 -15.33 -3.61 -32.58
CA CYS A 445 -16.77 -3.94 -32.56
C CYS A 445 -17.09 -5.45 -32.69
N SER A 446 -16.15 -6.32 -32.31
CA SER A 446 -16.26 -7.78 -32.43
C SER A 446 -16.85 -8.46 -31.18
N TYR A 447 -17.38 -7.69 -30.23
CA TYR A 447 -18.04 -8.20 -29.02
C TYR A 447 -19.48 -8.66 -29.31
N ASN A 448 -20.00 -9.53 -28.45
CA ASN A 448 -21.41 -9.93 -28.38
C ASN A 448 -21.91 -9.78 -26.93
N THR A 449 -23.14 -10.20 -26.65
CA THR A 449 -23.74 -10.10 -25.30
C THR A 449 -23.02 -10.90 -24.22
N ASN A 450 -22.15 -11.86 -24.59
CA ASN A 450 -21.39 -12.71 -23.65
C ASN A 450 -19.96 -12.20 -23.41
N PHE A 451 -19.51 -11.18 -24.13
CA PHE A 451 -18.13 -10.69 -24.13
C PHE A 451 -17.54 -10.49 -22.72
N VAL A 452 -18.27 -9.81 -21.83
CA VAL A 452 -17.80 -9.50 -20.47
C VAL A 452 -17.80 -10.71 -19.55
N ASP A 453 -18.69 -11.67 -19.80
CA ASP A 453 -18.83 -12.88 -18.99
C ASP A 453 -17.80 -13.96 -19.39
N GLU A 454 -17.32 -13.95 -20.65
CA GLU A 454 -16.35 -14.92 -21.18
C GLU A 454 -14.88 -14.44 -21.08
N ASP A 455 -14.61 -13.16 -21.34
CA ASP A 455 -13.24 -12.64 -21.40
C ASP A 455 -12.71 -12.26 -20.00
N LYS A 456 -12.03 -13.22 -19.39
CA LYS A 456 -11.42 -13.04 -18.06
C LYS A 456 -10.31 -11.98 -18.04
N SER A 457 -9.72 -11.61 -19.18
CA SER A 457 -8.64 -10.61 -19.23
C SER A 457 -9.13 -9.21 -18.81
N LEU A 458 -10.43 -8.94 -18.95
CA LEU A 458 -11.06 -7.68 -18.54
C LEU A 458 -10.93 -7.39 -17.04
N TYR A 459 -10.67 -8.43 -16.23
CA TYR A 459 -10.57 -8.37 -14.77
C TYR A 459 -9.12 -8.29 -14.26
N ASN A 460 -8.12 -8.29 -15.16
CA ASN A 460 -6.70 -8.19 -14.79
C ASN A 460 -6.28 -6.74 -14.49
N PHE A 461 -6.80 -6.18 -13.39
CA PHE A 461 -6.55 -4.78 -13.03
C PHE A 461 -5.16 -4.59 -12.43
N LYS A 462 -4.44 -3.57 -12.90
CA LYS A 462 -3.27 -3.04 -12.16
C LYS A 462 -3.75 -2.00 -11.15
N PRO A 463 -3.56 -2.19 -9.83
CA PRO A 463 -4.00 -1.20 -8.84
C PRO A 463 -3.31 0.15 -9.08
N LYS A 464 -4.07 1.24 -9.18
CA LYS A 464 -3.52 2.60 -9.32
C LYS A 464 -2.72 2.93 -8.04
N ARG A 465 -1.48 3.39 -8.20
CA ARG A 465 -0.61 3.79 -7.08
C ARG A 465 -1.21 4.99 -6.33
N ASP A 466 -1.36 4.88 -5.01
CA ASP A 466 -1.89 5.94 -4.14
C ASP A 466 -0.82 6.44 -3.14
N ARG A 467 0.33 6.87 -3.68
CA ARG A 467 1.49 7.26 -2.85
C ARG A 467 1.18 8.44 -1.92
N ALA A 468 0.47 9.45 -2.43
CA ALA A 468 0.17 10.66 -1.67
C ALA A 468 -0.70 10.36 -0.44
N SER A 469 -1.79 9.59 -0.60
CA SER A 469 -2.64 9.25 0.54
C SER A 469 -1.90 8.39 1.57
N LYS A 470 -1.05 7.46 1.13
CA LYS A 470 -0.21 6.64 2.03
C LYS A 470 0.80 7.47 2.82
N LEU A 471 1.44 8.47 2.19
CA LEU A 471 2.33 9.40 2.87
C LEU A 471 1.58 10.29 3.87
N LEU A 472 0.41 10.81 3.49
CA LEU A 472 -0.43 11.55 4.43
C LEU A 472 -0.89 10.67 5.61
N SER A 473 -1.12 9.37 5.40
CA SER A 473 -1.39 8.43 6.49
C SER A 473 -0.20 8.27 7.42
N PHE A 474 1.04 8.28 6.91
CA PHE A 474 2.23 8.25 7.75
C PHE A 474 2.36 9.53 8.59
N LEU A 475 2.22 10.70 7.98
CA LEU A 475 2.23 11.98 8.68
C LEU A 475 1.10 12.08 9.71
N GLY A 476 -0.11 11.62 9.33
CA GLY A 476 -1.25 11.50 10.23
C GLY A 476 -0.96 10.59 11.43
N ASN A 477 -0.28 9.46 11.21
CA ASN A 477 0.16 8.59 12.30
C ASN A 477 1.12 9.30 13.26
N ILE A 478 2.07 10.09 12.76
CA ILE A 478 2.98 10.87 13.62
C ILE A 478 2.19 11.91 14.43
N ILE A 479 1.23 12.61 13.83
CA ILE A 479 0.38 13.62 14.53
C ILE A 479 -0.45 12.99 15.66
N VAL A 480 -0.91 11.75 15.49
CA VAL A 480 -1.78 11.08 16.47
C VAL A 480 -0.99 10.30 17.51
N ASN A 481 -0.03 9.50 17.06
CA ASN A 481 0.64 8.47 17.85
C ASN A 481 2.11 8.79 18.15
N GLU A 482 2.64 9.91 17.64
CA GLU A 482 4.07 10.25 17.65
C GLU A 482 4.92 9.22 16.87
N ASN A 483 6.21 9.50 16.68
CA ASN A 483 7.14 8.52 16.11
C ASN A 483 7.69 7.63 17.23
N GLU A 484 7.60 6.31 17.04
CA GLU A 484 7.96 5.29 18.05
C GLU A 484 9.42 5.37 18.50
N GLU A 485 10.33 5.86 17.65
CA GLU A 485 11.75 5.99 17.95
C GLU A 485 12.06 7.14 18.94
N ILE A 486 11.18 8.14 19.04
CA ILE A 486 11.42 9.35 19.87
C ILE A 486 10.37 9.58 20.96
N SER A 487 9.19 8.96 20.91
CA SER A 487 8.06 9.23 21.81
C SER A 487 8.34 9.01 23.30
N LYS A 488 9.42 8.30 23.64
CA LYS A 488 9.85 8.06 25.03
C LYS A 488 10.88 9.08 25.55
N LYS A 489 11.32 10.02 24.72
CA LYS A 489 12.46 10.91 25.01
C LYS A 489 11.96 12.34 25.19
N ASN A 490 11.97 12.82 26.43
CA ASN A 490 11.41 14.11 26.82
C ASN A 490 12.39 15.26 26.44
N ILE A 491 12.40 15.66 25.17
CA ILE A 491 13.40 16.61 24.62
C ILE A 491 12.69 17.82 24.00
N GLN A 492 13.20 19.01 24.29
CA GLN A 492 12.73 20.25 23.66
C GLN A 492 12.99 20.22 22.15
N ASN A 493 11.93 20.46 21.39
CA ASN A 493 11.93 20.48 19.93
C ASN A 493 12.69 21.70 19.38
N LEU A 494 13.96 21.50 19.04
CA LEU A 494 14.73 22.42 18.20
C LEU A 494 14.82 21.81 16.80
N HIS A 495 14.02 22.33 15.88
CA HIS A 495 14.03 21.93 14.48
C HIS A 495 14.87 22.91 13.68
N VAL A 496 15.74 22.40 12.82
CA VAL A 496 16.54 23.20 11.90
C VAL A 496 16.35 22.63 10.50
N ASP A 497 16.13 23.50 9.52
CA ASP A 497 16.20 23.13 8.11
C ASP A 497 17.66 23.35 7.66
N PRO A 498 18.45 22.30 7.42
CA PRO A 498 19.88 22.44 7.15
C PRO A 498 20.13 23.18 5.83
N THR A 499 21.08 24.11 5.83
CA THR A 499 21.47 24.85 4.63
C THR A 499 22.50 24.06 3.84
N ILE A 500 22.15 23.65 2.62
CA ILE A 500 23.10 23.01 1.70
C ILE A 500 24.14 24.07 1.28
N PRO A 501 25.45 23.81 1.45
CA PRO A 501 26.49 24.75 1.08
C PRO A 501 26.55 24.96 -0.44
N GLU A 502 26.93 26.17 -0.85
CA GLU A 502 27.08 26.51 -2.27
C GLU A 502 28.10 25.59 -2.96
N ILE A 503 27.70 25.04 -4.10
CA ILE A 503 28.49 24.11 -4.89
C ILE A 503 29.28 24.92 -5.93
N ASN A 504 30.61 24.87 -5.83
CA ASN A 504 31.47 25.36 -6.91
C ASN A 504 31.72 24.21 -7.87
N ILE A 505 31.12 24.27 -9.06
CA ILE A 505 31.31 23.25 -10.10
C ILE A 505 32.80 23.21 -10.48
N ASN A 506 33.42 22.04 -10.27
CA ASN A 506 34.83 21.82 -10.56
C ASN A 506 34.97 20.82 -11.72
N ASP A 507 35.25 21.34 -12.91
CA ASP A 507 35.49 20.53 -14.11
C ASP A 507 36.77 19.67 -14.02
N SER A 508 37.67 20.01 -13.08
CA SER A 508 38.92 19.28 -12.82
C SER A 508 38.85 18.30 -11.64
N LYS A 509 37.63 17.97 -11.16
CA LYS A 509 37.45 17.07 -10.00
C LYS A 509 38.07 15.69 -10.23
N ILE A 510 38.73 15.16 -9.21
CA ILE A 510 39.33 13.82 -9.26
C ILE A 510 38.21 12.78 -9.27
N ASN A 511 38.40 11.74 -10.09
CA ASN A 511 37.45 10.63 -10.22
C ASN A 511 38.13 9.30 -9.92
N TYR A 512 38.23 8.97 -8.64
CA TYR A 512 38.84 7.71 -8.19
C TYR A 512 38.05 6.49 -8.64
N VAL A 513 36.72 6.58 -8.79
CA VAL A 513 35.89 5.49 -9.33
C VAL A 513 36.31 5.14 -10.75
N LYS A 514 36.46 6.15 -11.61
CA LYS A 514 36.93 5.99 -12.99
C LYS A 514 38.36 5.42 -13.02
N ILE A 515 39.26 5.98 -12.20
CA ILE A 515 40.66 5.51 -12.12
C ILE A 515 40.72 4.04 -11.67
N LEU A 516 39.91 3.63 -10.69
CA LEU A 516 39.80 2.23 -10.25
C LEU A 516 39.30 1.32 -11.38
N ASN A 517 38.22 1.71 -12.06
CA ASN A 517 37.65 0.92 -13.15
C ASN A 517 38.63 0.77 -14.32
N GLU A 518 39.42 1.80 -14.64
CA GLU A 518 40.42 1.78 -15.71
C GLU A 518 41.68 0.96 -15.33
N LYS A 519 42.18 1.09 -14.10
CA LYS A 519 43.43 0.44 -13.66
C LYS A 519 43.21 -1.00 -13.17
N GLY A 520 42.01 -1.31 -12.68
CA GLY A 520 41.74 -2.49 -11.87
C GLY A 520 42.38 -2.39 -10.46
N PRO A 521 41.93 -3.22 -9.50
CA PRO A 521 42.25 -3.06 -8.08
C PRO A 521 43.74 -3.29 -7.76
N GLY A 522 44.43 -4.16 -8.51
CA GLY A 522 45.86 -4.40 -8.33
C GLY A 522 46.74 -3.20 -8.70
N ASN A 523 46.52 -2.59 -9.87
CA ASN A 523 47.28 -1.40 -10.27
C ASN A 523 46.80 -0.15 -9.52
N PHE A 524 45.54 -0.11 -9.08
CA PHE A 524 45.05 0.95 -8.21
C PHE A 524 45.74 0.91 -6.83
N SER A 525 45.96 -0.28 -6.26
CA SER A 525 46.76 -0.47 -5.04
C SER A 525 48.19 0.11 -5.19
N LYS A 526 48.87 -0.19 -6.30
CA LYS A 526 50.18 0.41 -6.62
C LYS A 526 50.10 1.93 -6.79
N PHE A 527 49.03 2.43 -7.42
CA PHE A 527 48.79 3.86 -7.58
C PHE A 527 48.71 4.57 -6.22
N ILE A 528 47.99 4.00 -5.25
CA ILE A 528 47.94 4.52 -3.87
C ILE A 528 49.36 4.60 -3.29
N LYS A 529 50.14 3.52 -3.42
CA LYS A 529 51.49 3.47 -2.86
C LYS A 529 52.45 4.52 -3.43
N THR A 530 52.27 4.86 -4.71
CA THR A 530 53.05 5.92 -5.38
C THR A 530 52.48 7.32 -5.18
N HIS A 531 51.31 7.45 -4.56
CA HIS A 531 50.67 8.73 -4.28
C HIS A 531 51.45 9.44 -3.17
N LYS A 532 51.88 10.68 -3.42
CA LYS A 532 52.78 11.40 -2.50
C LYS A 532 52.08 11.94 -1.25
N ASN A 533 50.79 12.20 -1.35
CA ASN A 533 50.01 12.91 -0.36
C ASN A 533 49.16 11.93 0.46
N LEU A 534 48.84 12.33 1.69
CA LEU A 534 47.93 11.57 2.55
C LEU A 534 46.54 11.51 1.92
N LEU A 535 46.04 10.29 1.77
CA LEU A 535 44.66 10.03 1.38
C LEU A 535 43.77 9.93 2.61
N ILE A 536 42.53 10.40 2.49
CA ILE A 536 41.57 10.45 3.60
C ILE A 536 40.27 9.77 3.17
N THR A 537 39.76 8.91 4.03
CA THR A 537 38.40 8.37 3.99
C THR A 537 37.52 9.16 4.94
N ASP A 538 36.39 9.69 4.46
CA ASP A 538 35.40 10.31 5.34
C ASP A 538 34.40 9.26 5.85
N THR A 539 34.29 9.09 7.17
CA THR A 539 33.38 8.14 7.84
C THR A 539 32.05 8.76 8.28
N THR A 540 31.81 10.04 8.00
CA THR A 540 30.63 10.80 8.46
C THR A 540 29.31 10.12 8.07
N MET A 541 29.26 9.50 6.89
CA MET A 541 28.07 8.87 6.33
C MET A 541 27.83 7.42 6.82
N ARG A 542 28.73 6.86 7.66
CA ARG A 542 28.59 5.49 8.20
C ARG A 542 29.01 5.40 9.66
N ASP A 543 30.31 5.37 9.96
CA ASP A 543 30.77 5.05 11.31
C ASP A 543 30.50 6.17 12.31
N ALA A 544 30.60 7.42 11.88
CA ALA A 544 30.41 8.56 12.78
C ALA A 544 29.01 8.57 13.41
N HIS A 545 27.96 8.50 12.59
CA HIS A 545 26.57 8.48 13.09
C HIS A 545 26.21 7.12 13.70
N GLN A 546 26.88 6.03 13.33
CA GLN A 546 26.76 4.74 14.03
C GLN A 546 27.26 4.87 15.48
N SER A 547 28.36 5.58 15.70
CA SER A 547 28.93 5.82 17.03
C SER A 547 28.18 6.86 17.86
N LEU A 548 27.76 7.96 17.23
CA LEU A 548 27.21 9.13 17.93
C LEU A 548 25.68 9.14 18.03
N LEU A 549 24.99 8.62 17.02
CA LEU A 549 23.55 8.83 16.80
C LEU A 549 22.79 7.51 16.61
N ALA A 550 23.34 6.40 17.14
CA ALA A 550 22.76 5.05 17.01
C ALA A 550 22.39 4.68 15.56
N THR A 551 23.20 5.13 14.60
CA THR A 551 23.03 4.85 13.17
C THR A 551 21.75 5.43 12.55
N ARG A 552 21.13 6.45 13.18
CA ARG A 552 19.82 6.97 12.75
C ARG A 552 19.88 7.98 11.60
N MET A 553 21.06 8.33 11.09
CA MET A 553 21.17 9.27 9.97
C MET A 553 20.43 8.77 8.73
N ARG A 554 19.58 9.62 8.16
CA ARG A 554 18.61 9.28 7.11
C ARG A 554 19.15 9.56 5.72
N THR A 555 18.59 8.87 4.74
CA THR A 555 19.01 8.98 3.34
C THR A 555 18.91 10.40 2.82
N ASP A 556 17.87 11.13 3.22
CA ASP A 556 17.65 12.54 2.87
C ASP A 556 18.87 13.42 3.19
N ASP A 557 19.28 13.47 4.46
CA ASP A 557 20.41 14.28 4.90
C ASP A 557 21.76 13.84 4.28
N LEU A 558 21.93 12.54 4.01
CA LEU A 558 23.14 12.02 3.37
C LEU A 558 23.24 12.42 1.89
N VAL A 559 22.13 12.39 1.16
CA VAL A 559 22.09 12.65 -0.29
C VAL A 559 22.14 14.15 -0.57
N ASN A 560 21.50 14.99 0.25
CA ASN A 560 21.43 16.44 0.05
C ASN A 560 22.81 17.13 0.01
N ILE A 561 23.82 16.57 0.66
CA ILE A 561 25.20 17.10 0.66
C ILE A 561 26.13 16.38 -0.33
N ALA A 562 25.70 15.26 -0.94
CA ALA A 562 26.59 14.40 -1.71
C ALA A 562 27.16 15.08 -2.97
N GLU A 563 26.40 15.96 -3.62
CA GLU A 563 26.90 16.72 -4.77
C GLU A 563 27.99 17.73 -4.38
N TYR A 564 27.90 18.32 -3.18
CA TYR A 564 28.96 19.17 -2.63
C TYR A 564 30.23 18.34 -2.39
N TYR A 565 30.10 17.16 -1.80
CA TYR A 565 31.23 16.22 -1.66
C TYR A 565 31.88 15.90 -3.01
N SER A 566 31.06 15.59 -4.03
CA SER A 566 31.52 15.27 -5.38
C SER A 566 32.42 16.35 -5.98
N ASN A 567 32.04 17.62 -5.83
CA ASN A 567 32.71 18.74 -6.52
C ASN A 567 33.79 19.39 -5.67
N ASN A 568 33.59 19.49 -4.36
CA ASN A 568 34.43 20.29 -3.46
C ASN A 568 35.32 19.44 -2.52
N LEU A 569 35.09 18.13 -2.42
CA LEU A 569 35.89 17.19 -1.63
C LEU A 569 36.34 16.00 -2.48
N SER A 570 36.61 16.23 -3.77
CA SER A 570 36.90 15.19 -4.76
C SER A 570 38.21 14.43 -4.50
N GLU A 571 39.10 15.01 -3.67
CA GLU A 571 40.39 14.46 -3.25
C GLU A 571 40.24 13.41 -2.14
N LEU A 572 39.06 13.23 -1.56
CA LEU A 572 38.78 12.10 -0.65
C LEU A 572 39.03 10.78 -1.39
N PHE A 573 39.75 9.86 -0.74
CA PHE A 573 39.93 8.51 -1.25
C PHE A 573 38.59 7.80 -1.38
N SER A 574 37.79 7.82 -0.31
CA SER A 574 36.46 7.24 -0.31
C SER A 574 35.56 7.97 0.67
N ILE A 575 34.25 7.80 0.48
CA ILE A 575 33.24 8.03 1.50
C ILE A 575 32.81 6.68 2.04
N GLU A 576 33.01 6.46 3.34
CA GLU A 576 32.46 5.29 3.99
C GLU A 576 30.99 5.57 4.32
N CYS A 577 30.09 4.96 3.55
CA CYS A 577 28.67 5.31 3.57
C CYS A 577 27.74 4.09 3.71
N TRP A 578 28.31 2.89 3.86
CA TRP A 578 27.53 1.65 3.80
C TRP A 578 28.12 0.50 4.63
N GLY A 579 27.33 -0.56 4.82
CA GLY A 579 27.73 -1.67 5.68
C GLY A 579 27.69 -1.32 7.17
N GLY A 580 28.35 -2.13 8.00
CA GLY A 580 28.18 -2.05 9.45
C GLY A 580 26.69 -2.19 9.85
N ALA A 581 26.21 -1.34 10.75
CA ALA A 581 24.82 -1.38 11.21
C ALA A 581 23.82 -0.71 10.25
N THR A 582 24.29 0.03 9.23
CA THR A 582 23.41 0.88 8.40
C THR A 582 22.38 0.08 7.62
N PHE A 583 22.72 -1.14 7.18
CA PHE A 583 21.84 -1.99 6.37
C PHE A 583 20.58 -2.43 7.14
N ASP A 584 20.74 -2.94 8.36
CA ASP A 584 19.63 -3.32 9.24
C ASP A 584 18.87 -2.10 9.73
N VAL A 585 19.57 -1.07 10.22
CA VAL A 585 18.94 0.12 10.83
C VAL A 585 18.10 0.91 9.83
N ALA A 586 18.55 1.02 8.58
CA ALA A 586 17.78 1.68 7.53
C ALA A 586 16.40 1.03 7.37
N MET A 587 16.33 -0.30 7.24
CA MET A 587 15.05 -1.00 7.06
C MET A 587 14.25 -1.07 8.37
N ARG A 588 14.91 -1.38 9.48
CA ARG A 588 14.25 -1.67 10.76
C ARG A 588 13.65 -0.43 11.41
N PHE A 589 14.44 0.64 11.51
CA PHE A 589 14.11 1.82 12.30
C PHE A 589 13.75 3.01 11.43
N LEU A 590 14.49 3.24 10.34
CA LEU A 590 14.23 4.38 9.45
C LEU A 590 13.15 4.05 8.40
N LYS A 591 12.85 2.77 8.19
CA LYS A 591 11.90 2.30 7.18
C LYS A 591 12.28 2.77 5.77
N GLU A 592 13.58 2.80 5.49
CA GLU A 592 14.21 3.19 4.22
C GLU A 592 14.97 1.99 3.63
N ASP A 593 15.08 1.93 2.30
CA ASP A 593 15.88 0.90 1.65
C ASP A 593 17.36 1.32 1.61
N PRO A 594 18.29 0.56 2.21
CA PRO A 594 19.72 0.85 2.12
C PRO A 594 20.22 0.85 0.67
N TRP A 595 19.62 0.06 -0.24
CA TRP A 595 20.00 0.02 -1.65
C TRP A 595 19.62 1.30 -2.39
N GLU A 596 18.44 1.88 -2.08
CA GLU A 596 18.03 3.17 -2.62
C GLU A 596 18.97 4.28 -2.14
N ARG A 597 19.42 4.23 -0.87
CA ARG A 597 20.44 5.14 -0.32
C ARG A 597 21.74 5.08 -1.12
N LEU A 598 22.27 3.88 -1.34
CA LEU A 598 23.50 3.70 -2.11
C LEU A 598 23.35 4.20 -3.54
N HIS A 599 22.22 3.91 -4.20
CA HIS A 599 21.97 4.37 -5.55
C HIS A 599 21.94 5.90 -5.67
N LYS A 600 21.22 6.58 -4.77
CA LYS A 600 21.14 8.05 -4.73
C LYS A 600 22.51 8.69 -4.45
N LEU A 601 23.30 8.12 -3.55
CA LEU A 601 24.68 8.58 -3.29
C LEU A 601 25.59 8.38 -4.51
N ASN A 602 25.42 7.28 -5.25
CA ASN A 602 26.15 7.04 -6.48
C ASN A 602 25.78 8.01 -7.61
N GLU A 603 24.51 8.39 -7.71
CA GLU A 603 24.05 9.41 -8.65
C GLU A 603 24.58 10.81 -8.30
N ALA A 604 24.52 11.19 -7.02
CA ALA A 604 24.92 12.52 -6.56
C ALA A 604 26.44 12.71 -6.43
N ALA A 605 27.20 11.64 -6.16
CA ALA A 605 28.66 11.68 -6.01
C ALA A 605 29.41 10.67 -6.89
N PRO A 606 29.25 10.67 -8.22
CA PRO A 606 29.68 9.57 -9.09
C PRO A 606 31.21 9.39 -9.18
N ASN A 607 32.00 10.38 -8.75
CA ASN A 607 33.46 10.39 -8.83
C ASN A 607 34.17 9.88 -7.56
N LEU A 608 33.47 9.85 -6.43
CA LEU A 608 34.00 9.40 -5.13
C LEU A 608 33.76 7.90 -4.95
N MET A 609 34.76 7.16 -4.46
CA MET A 609 34.61 5.74 -4.18
C MET A 609 33.70 5.52 -2.98
N LYS A 610 32.79 4.54 -3.07
CA LYS A 610 31.90 4.18 -1.95
C LYS A 610 32.55 3.02 -1.21
N GLN A 611 32.83 3.25 0.06
CA GLN A 611 33.41 2.25 0.94
C GLN A 611 32.35 1.67 1.87
N MET A 612 32.43 0.36 2.09
CA MET A 612 31.61 -0.32 3.08
C MET A 612 32.44 -1.15 4.07
N LEU A 613 31.95 -1.22 5.30
CA LEU A 613 32.43 -2.18 6.28
C LEU A 613 31.70 -3.52 6.11
N PHE A 614 32.45 -4.60 5.89
CA PHE A 614 31.92 -5.92 5.55
C PHE A 614 32.52 -7.01 6.44
N ARG A 615 31.69 -7.83 7.10
CA ARG A 615 32.18 -8.96 7.92
C ARG A 615 32.32 -10.20 7.03
N GLY A 616 33.52 -10.77 6.94
CA GLY A 616 33.87 -11.80 5.94
C GLY A 616 32.86 -12.95 5.82
N SER A 617 32.52 -13.60 6.93
CA SER A 617 31.64 -14.79 6.95
C SER A 617 30.16 -14.46 7.17
N ASN A 618 29.83 -13.20 7.46
CA ASN A 618 28.47 -12.78 7.82
C ASN A 618 27.91 -11.65 6.96
N ALA A 619 28.67 -11.13 6.01
CA ALA A 619 28.36 -9.92 5.26
C ALA A 619 27.97 -8.74 6.18
N VAL A 620 26.69 -8.39 6.20
CA VAL A 620 26.11 -7.34 7.04
C VAL A 620 25.16 -7.89 8.12
N GLY A 621 24.99 -9.20 8.21
CA GLY A 621 24.07 -9.87 9.12
C GLY A 621 24.65 -10.19 10.51
N TYR A 622 23.89 -10.94 11.32
CA TYR A 622 24.30 -11.33 12.70
C TYR A 622 24.68 -12.81 12.87
N LYS A 623 24.46 -13.66 11.86
CA LYS A 623 24.82 -15.09 11.87
C LYS A 623 25.72 -15.43 10.70
N ASN A 624 26.36 -16.59 10.71
CA ASN A 624 27.14 -17.04 9.55
C ASN A 624 26.23 -17.46 8.40
N TYR A 625 26.69 -17.21 7.17
CA TYR A 625 25.98 -17.56 5.95
C TYR A 625 26.80 -18.53 5.10
N PRO A 626 26.16 -19.37 4.27
CA PRO A 626 26.89 -20.20 3.33
C PRO A 626 27.59 -19.34 2.28
N ASP A 627 28.69 -19.84 1.74
CA ASP A 627 29.58 -19.08 0.85
C ASP A 627 28.87 -18.49 -0.36
N ASN A 628 27.89 -19.21 -0.92
CA ASN A 628 27.14 -18.73 -2.08
C ASN A 628 26.28 -17.49 -1.77
N VAL A 629 25.81 -17.34 -0.51
CA VAL A 629 25.07 -16.15 -0.07
C VAL A 629 26.01 -14.96 0.16
N VAL A 630 27.19 -15.19 0.73
CA VAL A 630 28.23 -14.14 0.89
C VAL A 630 28.67 -13.65 -0.49
N LYS A 631 28.98 -14.56 -1.42
CA LYS A 631 29.35 -14.22 -2.80
C LYS A 631 28.25 -13.46 -3.52
N PHE A 632 26.99 -13.89 -3.35
CA PHE A 632 25.84 -13.20 -3.94
C PHE A 632 25.68 -11.78 -3.39
N PHE A 633 25.83 -11.57 -2.08
CA PHE A 633 25.82 -10.22 -1.50
C PHE A 633 26.90 -9.34 -2.13
N VAL A 634 28.16 -9.81 -2.15
CA VAL A 634 29.29 -9.03 -2.68
C VAL A 634 29.03 -8.63 -4.12
N LYS A 635 28.58 -9.57 -4.96
CA LYS A 635 28.22 -9.30 -6.36
C LYS A 635 27.18 -8.19 -6.47
N GLU A 636 26.07 -8.28 -5.74
CA GLU A 636 25.00 -7.27 -5.80
C GLU A 636 25.44 -5.91 -5.25
N ALA A 637 26.28 -5.88 -4.20
CA ALA A 637 26.87 -4.66 -3.67
C ALA A 637 27.82 -3.98 -4.66
N CYS A 638 28.67 -4.74 -5.35
CA CYS A 638 29.54 -4.22 -6.42
C CYS A 638 28.71 -3.64 -7.57
N GLN A 639 27.67 -4.35 -8.01
CA GLN A 639 26.77 -3.89 -9.08
C GLN A 639 25.96 -2.64 -8.69
N ALA A 640 25.63 -2.50 -7.41
CA ALA A 640 24.97 -1.30 -6.89
C ALA A 640 25.92 -0.10 -6.72
N GLY A 641 27.23 -0.31 -6.85
CA GLY A 641 28.25 0.72 -6.85
C GLY A 641 29.01 0.88 -5.53
N ILE A 642 29.26 -0.20 -4.79
CA ILE A 642 30.35 -0.24 -3.80
C ILE A 642 31.69 -0.47 -4.53
N ASP A 643 32.71 0.30 -4.14
CA ASP A 643 34.04 0.25 -4.76
C ASP A 643 35.10 -0.35 -3.84
N VAL A 644 34.98 -0.12 -2.53
CA VAL A 644 35.92 -0.57 -1.50
C VAL A 644 35.18 -1.40 -0.45
N PHE A 645 35.62 -2.64 -0.26
CA PHE A 645 35.14 -3.53 0.78
C PHE A 645 36.21 -3.65 1.85
N ARG A 646 35.97 -3.03 3.01
CA ARG A 646 36.77 -3.27 4.22
C ARG A 646 36.29 -4.58 4.86
N VAL A 647 36.95 -5.67 4.51
CA VAL A 647 36.63 -7.03 4.96
C VAL A 647 37.34 -7.29 6.28
N PHE A 648 36.59 -7.59 7.34
CA PHE A 648 37.15 -7.95 8.65
C PHE A 648 36.49 -9.22 9.20
N ASP A 649 37.16 -9.84 10.17
CA ASP A 649 36.61 -10.91 11.01
C ASP A 649 36.66 -10.50 12.48
N SER A 650 35.66 -10.88 13.28
CA SER A 650 35.56 -10.44 14.68
C SER A 650 36.62 -11.03 15.62
N LEU A 651 37.35 -12.05 15.15
CA LEU A 651 38.42 -12.75 15.86
C LEU A 651 39.73 -12.73 15.06
N ASN A 652 39.83 -11.92 13.99
CA ASN A 652 40.93 -11.88 13.03
C ASN A 652 41.26 -13.25 12.39
N LEU A 653 40.24 -14.04 12.06
CA LEU A 653 40.40 -15.34 11.40
C LEU A 653 40.47 -15.17 9.87
N PRO A 654 41.64 -15.41 9.23
CA PRO A 654 41.79 -15.22 7.79
C PRO A 654 40.84 -16.09 6.97
N GLU A 655 40.60 -17.34 7.40
CA GLU A 655 39.69 -18.28 6.73
C GLU A 655 38.25 -17.75 6.61
N ASN A 656 37.79 -16.93 7.56
CA ASN A 656 36.47 -16.29 7.50
C ASN A 656 36.42 -15.13 6.51
N MET A 657 37.57 -14.56 6.14
CA MET A 657 37.66 -13.44 5.20
C MET A 657 37.92 -13.87 3.76
N GLN A 658 38.50 -15.06 3.53
CA GLN A 658 38.90 -15.56 2.21
C GLN A 658 37.82 -15.41 1.14
N ILE A 659 36.62 -15.94 1.41
CA ILE A 659 35.52 -15.99 0.44
C ILE A 659 35.10 -14.60 -0.02
N ALA A 660 35.09 -13.63 0.90
CA ALA A 660 34.74 -12.26 0.60
C ALA A 660 35.85 -11.56 -0.21
N ILE A 661 37.12 -11.72 0.20
CA ILE A 661 38.27 -11.13 -0.50
C ILE A 661 38.36 -11.64 -1.94
N GLU A 662 38.21 -12.95 -2.15
CA GLU A 662 38.22 -13.55 -3.48
C GLU A 662 37.09 -13.01 -4.36
N GLU A 663 35.86 -12.94 -3.86
CA GLU A 663 34.73 -12.47 -4.65
C GLU A 663 34.83 -10.97 -4.95
N VAL A 664 35.27 -10.14 -4.00
CA VAL A 664 35.49 -8.69 -4.25
C VAL A 664 36.52 -8.49 -5.35
N ASN A 665 37.64 -9.21 -5.30
CA ASN A 665 38.67 -9.17 -6.34
C ASN A 665 38.13 -9.64 -7.69
N LYS A 666 37.31 -10.70 -7.71
CA LYS A 666 36.66 -11.21 -8.93
C LYS A 666 35.69 -10.20 -9.54
N GLN A 667 35.02 -9.39 -8.72
CA GLN A 667 34.17 -8.28 -9.17
C GLN A 667 34.96 -7.03 -9.57
N ASN A 668 36.30 -7.11 -9.64
CA ASN A 668 37.20 -6.02 -10.02
C ASN A 668 37.10 -4.79 -9.10
N LYS A 669 36.83 -5.00 -7.80
CA LYS A 669 36.75 -3.97 -6.76
C LYS A 669 37.89 -4.12 -5.73
N LEU A 670 38.04 -3.15 -4.83
CA LEU A 670 39.12 -3.15 -3.84
C LEU A 670 38.74 -3.96 -2.60
N ALA A 671 39.44 -5.08 -2.39
CA ALA A 671 39.40 -5.85 -1.15
C ALA A 671 40.44 -5.29 -0.16
N GLU A 672 39.96 -4.55 0.83
CA GLU A 672 40.75 -4.06 1.96
C GLU A 672 40.62 -5.04 3.12
N ALA A 673 41.69 -5.78 3.43
CA ALA A 673 41.66 -6.78 4.49
C ALA A 673 42.04 -6.14 5.82
N ALA A 674 41.12 -6.16 6.78
CA ALA A 674 41.25 -5.46 8.05
C ALA A 674 41.67 -6.38 9.19
N ILE A 675 42.70 -5.95 9.90
CA ILE A 675 43.18 -6.55 11.15
C ILE A 675 42.64 -5.70 12.30
N CYS A 676 41.81 -6.30 13.15
CA CYS A 676 41.29 -5.64 14.34
C CYS A 676 42.41 -5.52 15.39
N TYR A 677 42.70 -4.30 15.82
CA TYR A 677 43.68 -4.03 16.87
C TYR A 677 43.06 -4.20 18.25
N THR A 678 43.76 -4.85 19.18
CA THR A 678 43.30 -5.06 20.56
C THR A 678 44.46 -5.03 21.54
N ASN A 679 44.14 -4.85 22.83
CA ASN A 679 45.11 -4.80 23.92
C ASN A 679 46.20 -3.71 23.72
N ASN A 680 47.44 -3.94 24.15
CA ASN A 680 48.50 -2.93 24.11
C ASN A 680 49.82 -3.52 23.60
N LEU A 681 50.13 -3.27 22.32
CA LEU A 681 51.35 -3.72 21.67
C LEU A 681 52.64 -3.22 22.34
N THR A 682 52.60 -2.04 22.98
CA THR A 682 53.77 -1.46 23.68
C THR A 682 53.98 -2.01 25.07
N ASN A 683 53.08 -2.87 25.57
CA ASN A 683 53.25 -3.52 26.86
C ASN A 683 54.31 -4.64 26.74
N PRO A 684 55.44 -4.59 27.47
CA PRO A 684 56.46 -5.64 27.41
C PRO A 684 55.96 -7.01 27.88
N ASN A 685 54.84 -7.06 28.62
CA ASN A 685 54.21 -8.31 29.08
C ASN A 685 53.13 -8.84 28.13
N GLU A 686 52.86 -8.17 27.00
CA GLU A 686 51.94 -8.66 25.98
C GLU A 686 52.55 -9.88 25.26
N ASN A 687 51.93 -11.04 25.43
CA ASN A 687 52.42 -12.31 24.87
C ASN A 687 51.46 -12.92 23.84
N LYS A 688 50.25 -12.38 23.69
CA LYS A 688 49.22 -12.90 22.79
C LYS A 688 49.11 -12.06 21.52
N TYR A 689 48.91 -10.75 21.67
CA TYR A 689 48.74 -9.81 20.56
C TYR A 689 50.03 -9.04 20.28
N THR A 690 51.10 -9.79 19.99
CA THR A 690 52.46 -9.27 19.77
C THR A 690 52.65 -8.64 18.40
N LEU A 691 53.77 -7.94 18.17
CA LEU A 691 54.11 -7.40 16.85
C LEU A 691 54.13 -8.50 15.79
N LYS A 692 54.72 -9.65 16.13
CA LYS A 692 54.76 -10.83 15.26
C LYS A 692 53.36 -11.29 14.85
N TYR A 693 52.40 -11.33 15.78
CA TYR A 693 51.02 -11.70 15.49
C TYR A 693 50.42 -10.82 14.38
N TYR A 694 50.58 -9.50 14.47
CA TYR A 694 50.07 -8.57 13.47
C TYR A 694 50.79 -8.74 12.12
N LEU A 695 52.12 -8.90 12.11
CA LEU A 695 52.91 -9.08 10.88
C LEU A 695 52.62 -10.41 10.17
N ASP A 696 52.39 -11.49 10.91
CA ASP A 696 52.02 -12.80 10.35
C ASP A 696 50.62 -12.75 9.69
N LEU A 697 49.68 -12.00 10.29
CA LEU A 697 48.37 -11.74 9.67
C LEU A 697 48.48 -10.94 8.38
N VAL A 698 49.34 -9.91 8.33
CA VAL A 698 49.58 -9.13 7.10
C VAL A 698 50.03 -10.04 5.96
N LYS A 699 51.05 -10.87 6.18
CA LYS A 699 51.55 -11.81 5.15
C LYS A 699 50.47 -12.78 4.69
N THR A 700 49.66 -13.27 5.64
CA THR A 700 48.55 -14.18 5.34
C THR A 700 47.52 -13.49 4.45
N LEU A 701 47.06 -12.30 4.83
CA LEU A 701 46.05 -11.54 4.10
C LEU A 701 46.52 -11.09 2.71
N GLU A 702 47.79 -10.71 2.58
CA GLU A 702 48.40 -10.44 1.27
C GLU A 702 48.38 -11.68 0.38
N GLY A 703 48.77 -12.84 0.91
CA GLY A 703 48.71 -14.12 0.19
C GLY A 703 47.30 -14.53 -0.24
N MET A 704 46.27 -14.07 0.48
CA MET A 704 44.86 -14.27 0.13
C MET A 704 44.36 -13.32 -0.96
N GLY A 705 45.19 -12.37 -1.38
CA GLY A 705 44.90 -11.45 -2.47
C GLY A 705 44.36 -10.08 -2.03
N ALA A 706 44.50 -9.69 -0.76
CA ALA A 706 44.20 -8.33 -0.30
C ALA A 706 44.90 -7.28 -1.17
N LYS A 707 44.26 -6.11 -1.31
CA LYS A 707 44.77 -4.97 -2.10
C LYS A 707 45.19 -3.80 -1.23
N ILE A 708 44.67 -3.73 -0.01
CA ILE A 708 44.99 -2.76 1.03
C ILE A 708 44.95 -3.53 2.35
N ILE A 709 45.88 -3.24 3.26
CA ILE A 709 45.86 -3.72 4.64
C ILE A 709 45.25 -2.63 5.50
N ALA A 710 44.20 -2.94 6.25
CA ALA A 710 43.62 -2.02 7.21
C ALA A 710 43.97 -2.40 8.65
N ILE A 711 44.37 -1.41 9.43
CA ILE A 711 44.44 -1.55 10.89
C ILE A 711 43.16 -0.95 11.46
N LYS A 712 42.26 -1.82 11.91
CA LYS A 712 40.97 -1.44 12.47
C LYS A 712 41.04 -1.39 14.00
N ASP A 713 41.33 -0.23 14.54
CA ASP A 713 41.25 0.04 15.97
C ASP A 713 39.83 0.49 16.38
N MET A 714 38.93 -0.49 16.47
CA MET A 714 37.49 -0.27 16.71
C MET A 714 37.13 0.36 18.07
N ALA A 715 38.08 0.40 19.02
CA ALA A 715 37.86 0.94 20.37
C ALA A 715 38.67 2.22 20.64
N GLY A 716 39.71 2.51 19.86
CA GLY A 716 40.59 3.65 20.14
C GLY A 716 41.71 3.31 21.12
N LEU A 717 42.25 2.10 21.02
CA LEU A 717 43.28 1.54 21.90
C LEU A 717 44.70 1.78 21.39
N CYS A 718 44.87 1.99 20.09
CA CYS A 718 46.18 2.07 19.46
C CYS A 718 46.83 3.43 19.78
N LYS A 719 47.80 3.42 20.69
CA LYS A 719 48.53 4.60 21.14
C LYS A 719 49.51 5.11 20.06
N PRO A 720 49.97 6.37 20.13
CA PRO A 720 50.90 6.94 19.15
C PRO A 720 52.16 6.09 18.89
N ASP A 721 52.81 5.59 19.94
CA ASP A 721 54.02 4.76 19.80
C ASP A 721 53.70 3.37 19.22
N ALA A 722 52.51 2.82 19.53
CA ALA A 722 52.07 1.52 19.04
C ALA A 722 51.82 1.55 17.53
N ILE A 723 51.13 2.59 17.04
CA ILE A 723 50.83 2.71 15.61
C ILE A 723 52.08 3.08 14.81
N GLU A 724 52.98 3.90 15.34
CA GLU A 724 54.27 4.18 14.69
C GLU A 724 55.07 2.90 14.47
N LEU A 725 55.16 2.06 15.51
CA LEU A 725 55.82 0.76 15.44
C LEU A 725 55.17 -0.16 14.39
N LEU A 726 53.83 -0.27 14.41
CA LEU A 726 53.09 -1.12 13.46
C LEU A 726 53.29 -0.67 12.02
N ILE A 727 53.11 0.62 11.73
CA ILE A 727 53.22 1.14 10.36
C ILE A 727 54.62 0.89 9.81
N LYS A 728 55.68 1.22 10.58
CA LYS A 728 57.06 0.98 10.13
C LYS A 728 57.31 -0.50 9.86
N ALA A 729 56.94 -1.38 10.80
CA ALA A 729 57.17 -2.81 10.67
C ALA A 729 56.37 -3.46 9.53
N ILE A 730 55.13 -3.01 9.29
CA ILE A 730 54.30 -3.52 8.17
C ILE A 730 54.92 -3.10 6.83
N LYS A 731 55.38 -1.85 6.70
CA LYS A 731 56.00 -1.36 5.45
C LYS A 731 57.31 -2.06 5.10
N GLU A 732 57.97 -2.71 6.06
CA GLU A 732 59.17 -3.52 5.81
C GLU A 732 58.85 -4.88 5.19
N ILE A 733 57.62 -5.39 5.35
CA ILE A 733 57.25 -6.76 4.95
C ILE A 733 56.24 -6.84 3.80
N THR A 734 55.59 -5.74 3.43
CA THR A 734 54.62 -5.69 2.34
C THR A 734 54.65 -4.35 1.59
N ASP A 735 54.41 -4.41 0.29
CA ASP A 735 54.23 -3.23 -0.58
C ASP A 735 52.78 -2.74 -0.61
N LEU A 736 51.84 -3.46 0.02
CA LEU A 736 50.45 -3.05 0.06
C LEU A 736 50.28 -1.70 0.77
N PRO A 737 49.33 -0.85 0.33
CA PRO A 737 48.93 0.33 1.07
C PRO A 737 48.36 -0.02 2.44
N ILE A 738 48.62 0.85 3.43
CA ILE A 738 48.10 0.71 4.79
C ILE A 738 47.03 1.77 5.04
N HIS A 739 45.87 1.32 5.51
CA HIS A 739 44.74 2.14 5.88
C HIS A 739 44.52 2.09 7.40
N PHE A 740 44.72 3.21 8.10
CA PHE A 740 44.53 3.24 9.54
C PHE A 740 43.16 3.81 9.92
N HIS A 741 42.41 3.02 10.68
CA HIS A 741 41.11 3.38 11.22
C HIS A 741 41.16 3.32 12.74
N THR A 742 40.74 4.38 13.43
CA THR A 742 40.62 4.42 14.90
C THR A 742 39.39 5.20 15.34
N HIS A 743 39.05 5.09 16.62
CA HIS A 743 38.02 5.88 17.29
C HIS A 743 38.66 6.80 18.33
N ASP A 744 38.12 8.00 18.51
CA ASP A 744 38.62 9.01 19.44
C ASP A 744 38.05 8.84 20.86
N THR A 745 37.68 7.61 21.24
CA THR A 745 37.02 7.29 22.52
C THR A 745 37.85 7.75 23.71
N SER A 746 39.18 7.67 23.59
CA SER A 746 40.14 8.13 24.61
C SER A 746 40.28 9.65 24.68
N GLY A 747 39.83 10.38 23.66
CA GLY A 747 40.11 11.80 23.45
C GLY A 747 41.54 12.11 22.99
N THR A 748 42.32 11.09 22.61
CA THR A 748 43.74 11.25 22.23
C THR A 748 44.09 10.61 20.89
N SER A 749 43.13 9.99 20.19
CA SER A 749 43.42 9.19 18.99
C SER A 749 43.81 10.05 17.78
N ALA A 750 43.52 11.35 17.80
CA ALA A 750 44.10 12.31 16.86
C ALA A 750 45.65 12.28 16.91
N ALA A 751 46.26 12.11 18.08
CA ALA A 751 47.72 11.97 18.19
C ALA A 751 48.21 10.66 17.54
N SER A 752 47.45 9.57 17.66
CA SER A 752 47.75 8.32 16.97
C SER A 752 47.67 8.47 15.45
N ILE A 753 46.69 9.22 14.94
CA ILE A 753 46.61 9.56 13.51
C ILE A 753 47.86 10.34 13.07
N LEU A 754 48.24 11.40 13.79
CA LEU A 754 49.44 12.19 13.46
C LEU A 754 50.71 11.34 13.48
N SER A 755 50.82 10.40 14.43
CA SER A 755 51.92 9.45 14.52
C SER A 755 51.95 8.49 13.32
N ALA A 756 50.80 7.95 12.92
CA ALA A 756 50.67 7.11 11.74
C ALA A 756 51.06 7.85 10.45
N ILE A 757 50.66 9.12 10.30
CA ILE A 757 51.02 9.97 9.15
C ILE A 757 52.54 10.19 9.10
N ASN A 758 53.17 10.45 10.24
CA ASN A 758 54.63 10.58 10.35
C ASN A 758 55.36 9.28 10.04
N ALA A 759 54.79 8.13 10.42
CA ALA A 759 55.30 6.80 10.05
C ALA A 759 55.06 6.44 8.58
N GLY A 760 54.32 7.25 7.83
CA GLY A 760 54.05 7.09 6.41
C GLY A 760 52.90 6.12 6.11
N VAL A 761 51.83 6.12 6.91
CA VAL A 761 50.56 5.49 6.54
C VAL A 761 50.03 6.08 5.24
N ASP A 762 49.36 5.26 4.42
CA ASP A 762 48.91 5.67 3.08
C ASP A 762 47.52 6.33 3.13
N ILE A 763 46.60 5.79 3.95
CA ILE A 763 45.22 6.29 4.10
C ILE A 763 44.81 6.34 5.57
N VAL A 764 44.04 7.36 5.97
CA VAL A 764 43.42 7.45 7.31
C VAL A 764 41.91 7.69 7.24
N ASP A 765 41.17 7.11 8.19
CA ASP A 765 39.76 7.40 8.41
C ASP A 765 39.57 8.59 9.35
N LEU A 766 38.79 9.58 8.92
CA LEU A 766 38.44 10.77 9.69
C LEU A 766 36.95 11.08 9.52
N ALA A 767 36.36 11.85 10.45
CA ALA A 767 34.98 12.33 10.32
C ALA A 767 34.95 13.87 10.28
N MET A 768 33.94 14.44 9.60
CA MET A 768 33.68 15.89 9.62
C MET A 768 33.60 16.39 11.07
N ASP A 769 34.11 17.60 11.32
CA ASP A 769 34.38 18.07 12.68
C ASP A 769 33.14 17.98 13.59
N SER A 770 31.97 18.40 13.10
CA SER A 770 30.69 18.33 13.81
C SER A 770 30.15 16.91 14.06
N MET A 771 30.74 15.90 13.43
CA MET A 771 30.43 14.46 13.55
C MET A 771 31.63 13.64 14.05
N SER A 772 32.64 14.30 14.59
CA SER A 772 33.88 13.69 15.09
C SER A 772 33.97 13.66 16.62
N GLY A 773 35.04 13.06 17.13
CA GLY A 773 35.34 12.98 18.56
C GLY A 773 34.43 12.03 19.34
N LEU A 774 34.62 11.97 20.66
CA LEU A 774 33.92 11.02 21.52
C LEU A 774 34.12 9.59 21.00
N THR A 775 33.06 8.83 20.77
CA THR A 775 33.13 7.48 20.19
C THR A 775 33.26 7.48 18.66
N SER A 776 33.29 8.63 17.99
CA SER A 776 33.50 8.77 16.54
C SER A 776 34.99 8.76 16.17
N GLN A 777 35.32 8.95 14.89
CA GLN A 777 36.68 9.17 14.40
C GLN A 777 37.23 10.54 14.84
N PRO A 778 38.57 10.73 14.82
CA PRO A 778 39.20 12.04 14.96
C PRO A 778 38.72 13.05 13.91
N ALA A 779 38.75 14.33 14.27
CA ALA A 779 38.24 15.44 13.48
C ALA A 779 39.06 15.69 12.20
N LEU A 780 38.40 15.61 11.04
CA LEU A 780 39.02 15.72 9.72
C LEU A 780 39.66 17.10 9.52
N GLY A 781 38.92 18.18 9.77
CA GLY A 781 39.42 19.55 9.63
C GLY A 781 40.60 19.84 10.55
N SER A 782 40.55 19.34 11.79
CA SER A 782 41.64 19.48 12.76
C SER A 782 42.91 18.76 12.31
N VAL A 783 42.81 17.51 11.84
CA VAL A 783 43.98 16.74 11.38
C VAL A 783 44.59 17.34 10.11
N VAL A 784 43.76 17.75 9.14
CA VAL A 784 44.24 18.42 7.91
C VAL A 784 44.97 19.72 8.27
N SER A 785 44.42 20.52 9.17
CA SER A 785 45.05 21.78 9.62
C SER A 785 46.38 21.52 10.35
N ALA A 786 46.40 20.53 11.24
CA ALA A 786 47.58 20.17 12.04
C ALA A 786 48.73 19.61 11.19
N THR A 787 48.43 19.02 10.03
CA THR A 787 49.41 18.43 9.11
C THR A 787 49.74 19.34 7.92
N SER A 788 49.27 20.59 7.91
CA SER A 788 49.46 21.53 6.80
C SER A 788 50.93 21.82 6.42
N SER A 789 51.86 21.62 7.36
CA SER A 789 53.32 21.75 7.16
C SER A 789 54.02 20.43 6.79
N TYR A 790 53.32 19.30 6.83
CA TYR A 790 53.91 18.00 6.54
C TYR A 790 54.20 17.87 5.05
N LYS A 791 55.26 17.12 4.71
CA LYS A 791 55.65 16.90 3.31
C LYS A 791 54.60 16.10 2.53
N ASN A 792 53.89 15.20 3.21
CA ASN A 792 52.87 14.29 2.68
C ASN A 792 51.45 14.73 3.12
N LYS A 793 51.19 16.02 3.29
CA LYS A 793 49.87 16.53 3.69
C LYS A 793 48.77 16.17 2.70
N SER A 794 47.52 16.21 3.15
CA SER A 794 46.36 16.07 2.26
C SER A 794 46.20 17.29 1.34
N GLU A 795 45.65 17.09 0.14
CA GLU A 795 45.33 18.15 -0.81
C GLU A 795 43.94 18.77 -0.62
N ILE A 796 43.13 18.22 0.29
CA ILE A 796 41.77 18.73 0.55
C ILE A 796 41.85 20.15 1.12
N GLN A 797 41.07 21.06 0.52
CA GLN A 797 40.95 22.44 0.98
C GLN A 797 40.19 22.54 2.30
N GLU A 798 40.81 23.13 3.32
CA GLU A 798 40.19 23.27 4.65
C GLU A 798 38.87 24.07 4.64
N SER A 799 38.74 25.05 3.75
CA SER A 799 37.50 25.83 3.62
C SER A 799 36.33 24.96 3.18
N HIS A 800 36.57 23.96 2.33
CA HIS A 800 35.53 23.05 1.88
C HIS A 800 35.08 22.11 3.00
N ILE A 801 36.03 21.64 3.82
CA ILE A 801 35.77 20.82 5.02
C ILE A 801 34.92 21.59 6.02
N ARG A 802 35.30 22.83 6.36
CA ARG A 802 34.55 23.67 7.32
C ARG A 802 33.10 23.90 6.89
N ARG A 803 32.86 24.15 5.60
CA ARG A 803 31.50 24.31 5.05
C ARG A 803 30.67 23.02 5.14
N ALA A 804 31.24 21.86 4.78
CA ALA A 804 30.56 20.59 4.96
C ALA A 804 30.26 20.29 6.44
N SER A 805 31.20 20.64 7.34
CA SER A 805 31.00 20.47 8.78
C SER A 805 29.85 21.33 9.33
N ILE A 806 29.65 22.56 8.84
CA ILE A 806 28.51 23.40 9.23
C ILE A 806 27.18 22.75 8.86
N TYR A 807 27.06 22.21 7.64
CA TYR A 807 25.88 21.46 7.23
C TYR A 807 25.60 20.30 8.19
N TRP A 808 26.63 19.49 8.48
CA TRP A 808 26.48 18.36 9.41
C TRP A 808 26.15 18.79 10.84
N GLU A 809 26.59 19.97 11.28
CA GLU A 809 26.22 20.53 12.59
C GLU A 809 24.71 20.85 12.64
N GLU A 810 24.16 21.42 11.57
CA GLU A 810 22.73 21.70 11.46
C GLU A 810 21.90 20.41 11.38
N VAL A 811 22.34 19.45 10.55
CA VAL A 811 21.71 18.13 10.45
C VAL A 811 21.68 17.44 11.81
N ARG A 812 22.80 17.39 12.54
CA ARG A 812 22.93 16.71 13.83
C ARG A 812 21.93 17.22 14.87
N LYS A 813 21.55 18.51 14.83
CA LYS A 813 20.51 19.08 15.72
C LYS A 813 19.17 18.36 15.61
N ASN A 814 18.80 17.90 14.40
CA ASN A 814 17.56 17.15 14.17
C ASN A 814 17.59 15.73 14.76
N TYR A 815 18.78 15.21 15.10
CA TYR A 815 19.01 13.88 15.67
C TYR A 815 19.23 13.89 17.19
N ARG A 816 18.99 15.02 17.86
CA ARG A 816 19.18 15.16 19.31
C ARG A 816 18.60 14.01 20.17
N PRO A 817 17.43 13.40 19.85
CA PRO A 817 16.95 12.24 20.60
C PRO A 817 17.87 11.02 20.59
N PHE A 818 18.81 10.94 19.66
CA PHE A 818 19.71 9.80 19.50
C PHE A 818 21.14 10.08 19.97
N GLU A 819 21.41 11.29 20.46
CA GLU A 819 22.72 11.65 21.01
C GLU A 819 23.08 10.79 22.21
N SER A 820 24.36 10.42 22.29
CA SER A 820 24.93 9.81 23.49
C SER A 820 25.05 10.83 24.63
N ASP A 821 24.84 10.39 25.87
CA ASP A 821 25.04 11.22 27.06
C ASP A 821 26.52 11.56 27.32
N PHE A 822 27.45 10.97 26.56
CA PHE A 822 28.88 11.16 26.70
C PHE A 822 29.31 12.59 26.29
N LYS A 823 30.14 13.24 27.12
CA LYS A 823 30.50 14.66 26.96
C LYS A 823 31.96 14.93 26.59
N GLY A 824 32.84 13.94 26.69
CA GLY A 824 34.27 14.03 26.35
C GLY A 824 34.89 12.63 26.33
N GLY A 825 36.15 12.47 25.90
CA GLY A 825 36.83 11.16 25.88
C GLY A 825 36.98 10.52 27.27
N SER A 826 37.10 9.20 27.33
CA SER A 826 37.40 8.43 28.56
C SER A 826 38.55 7.46 28.37
N SER A 827 39.53 7.53 29.28
CA SER A 827 40.63 6.58 29.39
C SER A 827 40.20 5.18 29.85
N ASP A 828 38.99 5.02 30.39
CA ASP A 828 38.46 3.73 30.83
C ASP A 828 38.45 2.71 29.67
N VAL A 829 38.42 3.20 28.42
CA VAL A 829 38.50 2.38 27.22
C VAL A 829 39.75 1.50 27.19
N TYR A 830 40.87 1.93 27.77
CA TYR A 830 42.09 1.12 27.84
C TYR A 830 41.96 -0.07 28.81
N GLN A 831 41.00 -0.02 29.74
CA GLN A 831 40.71 -1.09 30.68
C GLN A 831 39.68 -2.06 30.12
N HIS A 832 38.49 -1.56 29.76
CA HIS A 832 37.38 -2.41 29.32
C HIS A 832 37.43 -2.77 27.83
N GLN A 833 38.12 -1.99 27.01
CA GLN A 833 38.30 -2.22 25.56
C GLN A 833 36.97 -2.42 24.81
N MET A 834 35.93 -1.68 25.20
CA MET A 834 34.64 -1.73 24.51
C MET A 834 34.73 -0.86 23.25
N PRO A 835 34.35 -1.37 22.07
CA PRO A 835 34.19 -0.54 20.88
C PRO A 835 33.14 0.55 21.09
N GLY A 836 33.25 1.66 20.35
CA GLY A 836 32.34 2.81 20.50
C GLY A 836 30.86 2.42 20.45
N GLY A 837 30.44 1.67 19.43
CA GLY A 837 29.05 1.21 19.31
C GLY A 837 28.60 0.24 20.41
N GLN A 838 29.49 -0.61 20.92
CA GLN A 838 29.17 -1.51 22.03
C GLN A 838 28.98 -0.74 23.33
N PHE A 839 29.82 0.28 23.58
CA PHE A 839 29.75 1.11 24.77
C PHE A 839 28.37 1.79 24.91
N THR A 840 27.92 2.46 23.84
CA THR A 840 26.61 3.12 23.81
C THR A 840 25.48 2.11 23.99
N ASN A 841 25.49 0.99 23.27
CA ASN A 841 24.44 -0.02 23.34
C ASN A 841 24.37 -0.72 24.71
N LEU A 842 25.52 -1.07 25.31
CA LEU A 842 25.57 -1.78 26.58
C LEU A 842 25.07 -0.90 27.73
N LYS A 843 25.28 0.42 27.65
CA LYS A 843 24.79 1.38 28.63
C LYS A 843 23.26 1.50 28.60
N GLU A 844 22.68 1.58 27.42
CA GLU A 844 21.22 1.54 27.25
C GLU A 844 20.62 0.22 27.77
N GLN A 845 21.28 -0.92 27.49
CA GLN A 845 20.86 -2.22 28.01
C GLN A 845 20.92 -2.27 29.54
N ALA A 846 22.04 -1.83 30.14
CA ALA A 846 22.20 -1.75 31.59
C ALA A 846 21.10 -0.89 32.24
N ASN A 847 20.84 0.30 31.67
CA ASN A 847 19.77 1.20 32.14
C ASN A 847 18.40 0.52 32.07
N SER A 848 18.09 -0.20 30.98
CA SER A 848 16.82 -0.92 30.82
C SER A 848 16.62 -2.05 31.84
N MET A 849 17.71 -2.59 32.39
CA MET A 849 17.72 -3.60 33.46
C MET A 849 17.74 -2.98 34.87
N GLY A 850 17.62 -1.65 34.99
CA GLY A 850 17.68 -0.94 36.27
C GLY A 850 19.09 -0.76 36.83
N ILE A 851 20.14 -1.07 36.06
CA ILE A 851 21.53 -0.80 36.43
C ILE A 851 21.85 0.63 36.01
N GLY A 852 21.61 1.57 36.94
CA GLY A 852 21.84 2.99 36.71
C GLY A 852 23.32 3.34 36.45
N THR A 853 23.54 4.56 35.97
CA THR A 853 24.89 5.07 35.64
C THR A 853 25.86 5.04 36.83
N ASN A 854 25.36 5.11 38.06
CA ASN A 854 26.15 4.97 39.28
C ASN A 854 26.83 3.60 39.44
N ARG A 855 26.34 2.55 38.77
CA ARG A 855 26.96 1.21 38.74
C ARG A 855 27.74 0.94 37.44
N TRP A 856 27.94 1.94 36.59
CA TRP A 856 28.70 1.78 35.34
C TRP A 856 30.17 1.33 35.53
N PRO A 857 30.90 1.77 36.57
CA PRO A 857 32.24 1.23 36.85
C PRO A 857 32.24 -0.28 37.07
N LEU A 858 31.20 -0.82 37.71
CA LEU A 858 31.04 -2.27 37.88
C LEU A 858 30.83 -2.95 36.53
N VAL A 859 29.95 -2.43 35.67
CA VAL A 859 29.74 -2.97 34.31
C VAL A 859 31.04 -2.97 33.51
N SER A 860 31.80 -1.88 33.56
CA SER A 860 33.07 -1.73 32.86
C SER A 860 34.13 -2.73 33.35
N GLN A 861 34.24 -2.89 34.68
CA GLN A 861 35.14 -3.86 35.29
C GLN A 861 34.74 -5.29 34.96
N THR A 862 33.47 -5.66 35.13
CA THR A 862 32.98 -7.01 34.82
C THR A 862 33.16 -7.34 33.34
N TYR A 863 32.99 -6.37 32.44
CA TYR A 863 33.28 -6.57 31.01
C TYR A 863 34.76 -6.89 30.75
N ALA A 864 35.68 -6.19 31.43
CA ALA A 864 37.11 -6.47 31.36
C ALA A 864 37.44 -7.86 31.94
N ASP A 865 36.79 -8.24 33.04
CA ASP A 865 36.97 -9.54 33.70
C ASP A 865 36.45 -10.69 32.84
N VAL A 866 35.28 -10.52 32.20
CA VAL A 866 34.74 -11.48 31.23
C VAL A 866 35.69 -11.65 30.05
N ASN A 867 36.28 -10.57 29.54
CA ASN A 867 37.26 -10.68 28.46
C ASN A 867 38.44 -11.59 28.86
N LYS A 868 38.99 -11.43 30.07
CA LYS A 868 40.04 -12.30 30.59
C LYS A 868 39.54 -13.74 30.77
N LEU A 869 38.33 -13.91 31.32
CA LEU A 869 37.68 -15.20 31.52
C LEU A 869 37.51 -15.97 30.20
N PHE A 870 37.25 -15.27 29.09
CA PHE A 870 37.12 -15.86 27.76
C PHE A 870 38.47 -16.07 27.05
N GLY A 871 39.58 -15.81 27.74
CA GLY A 871 40.92 -16.04 27.23
C GLY A 871 41.55 -14.83 26.53
N ASP A 872 41.10 -13.61 26.83
CA ASP A 872 41.49 -12.34 26.20
C ASP A 872 41.25 -12.34 24.69
N ILE A 873 40.06 -11.88 24.28
CA ILE A 873 39.61 -11.97 22.89
C ILE A 873 39.58 -10.59 22.20
N ILE A 874 39.57 -10.62 20.87
CA ILE A 874 39.24 -9.45 20.06
C ILE A 874 37.75 -9.16 20.23
N LYS A 875 37.41 -7.91 20.54
CA LYS A 875 36.06 -7.48 20.87
C LYS A 875 35.56 -6.49 19.83
N VAL A 876 34.85 -6.98 18.83
CA VAL A 876 34.14 -6.19 17.82
C VAL A 876 32.87 -6.94 17.45
N THR A 877 31.85 -6.28 16.90
CA THR A 877 30.57 -6.97 16.65
C THR A 877 30.76 -8.21 15.76
N PRO A 878 30.32 -9.42 16.19
CA PRO A 878 29.47 -9.68 17.35
C PRO A 878 30.20 -10.15 18.64
N SER A 879 31.50 -10.42 18.65
CA SER A 879 32.24 -10.86 19.85
C SER A 879 32.17 -9.86 21.01
N SER A 880 32.16 -8.56 20.72
CA SER A 880 31.98 -7.51 21.75
C SER A 880 30.64 -7.61 22.48
N LYS A 881 29.58 -8.08 21.78
CA LYS A 881 28.26 -8.30 22.36
C LYS A 881 28.27 -9.52 23.27
N VAL A 882 28.95 -10.60 22.88
CA VAL A 882 29.07 -11.82 23.70
C VAL A 882 29.65 -11.49 25.09
N VAL A 883 30.71 -10.67 25.13
CA VAL A 883 31.30 -10.19 26.38
C VAL A 883 30.32 -9.31 27.16
N GLY A 884 29.56 -8.46 26.47
CA GLY A 884 28.57 -7.58 27.08
C GLY A 884 27.39 -8.32 27.72
N ASP A 885 26.81 -9.27 26.99
CA ASP A 885 25.71 -10.11 27.47
C ASP A 885 26.14 -10.91 28.72
N MET A 886 27.36 -11.46 28.70
CA MET A 886 27.91 -12.17 29.86
C MET A 886 28.16 -11.23 31.05
N ALA A 887 28.67 -10.02 30.82
CA ALA A 887 28.92 -9.05 31.90
C ALA A 887 27.62 -8.61 32.58
N LEU A 888 26.58 -8.29 31.80
CA LEU A 888 25.27 -7.96 32.35
C LEU A 888 24.62 -9.15 33.05
N PHE A 889 24.77 -10.35 32.48
CA PHE A 889 24.28 -11.58 33.10
C PHE A 889 24.93 -11.83 34.46
N MET A 890 26.25 -11.68 34.57
CA MET A 890 26.97 -11.82 35.84
C MET A 890 26.48 -10.82 36.88
N ILE A 891 26.29 -9.55 36.49
CA ILE A 891 25.82 -8.50 37.40
C ILE A 891 24.37 -8.73 37.83
N ALA A 892 23.49 -9.13 36.90
CA ALA A 892 22.08 -9.36 37.19
C ALA A 892 21.83 -10.57 38.11
N ASN A 893 22.79 -11.50 38.18
CA ASN A 893 22.70 -12.72 38.99
C ASN A 893 23.70 -12.73 40.16
N ASP A 894 24.35 -11.60 40.46
CA ASP A 894 25.38 -11.46 41.51
C ASP A 894 26.46 -12.55 41.46
N LEU A 895 26.97 -12.85 40.25
CA LEU A 895 28.00 -13.88 40.00
C LEU A 895 29.39 -13.27 39.90
N SER A 896 30.36 -13.85 40.61
CA SER A 896 31.79 -13.55 40.46
C SER A 896 32.44 -14.38 39.33
N THR A 897 33.68 -14.07 38.94
CA THR A 897 34.43 -14.92 38.01
C THR A 897 34.68 -16.33 38.58
N ASP A 898 34.91 -16.43 39.88
CA ASP A 898 35.13 -17.71 40.57
C ASP A 898 33.86 -18.58 40.55
N ASP A 899 32.69 -17.95 40.67
CA ASP A 899 31.41 -18.62 40.50
C ASP A 899 31.22 -19.20 39.09
N ILE A 900 31.68 -18.47 38.07
CA ILE A 900 31.65 -18.96 36.69
C ILE A 900 32.61 -20.14 36.50
N LEU A 901 33.77 -20.13 37.15
CA LEU A 901 34.76 -21.21 37.04
C LEU A 901 34.43 -22.44 37.92
N ASN A 902 33.63 -22.29 38.97
CA ASN A 902 33.29 -23.39 39.87
C ASN A 902 32.46 -24.49 39.16
N PRO A 903 32.97 -25.73 39.01
CA PRO A 903 32.26 -26.80 38.30
C PRO A 903 30.94 -27.22 38.95
N ASP A 904 30.79 -27.03 40.26
CA ASP A 904 29.61 -27.44 41.02
C ASP A 904 28.45 -26.43 40.93
N LYS A 905 28.74 -25.19 40.50
CA LYS A 905 27.73 -24.13 40.36
C LYS A 905 27.02 -24.21 39.01
N LYS A 906 25.76 -24.66 39.02
CA LYS A 906 24.89 -24.72 37.83
C LYS A 906 24.48 -23.32 37.37
N ILE A 907 24.77 -22.99 36.12
CA ILE A 907 24.50 -21.68 35.51
C ILE A 907 23.87 -21.89 34.13
N SER A 908 22.81 -21.15 33.83
CA SER A 908 22.23 -21.09 32.48
C SER A 908 22.79 -19.90 31.74
N PHE A 909 23.79 -20.13 30.89
CA PHE A 909 24.51 -19.05 30.20
C PHE A 909 23.65 -18.37 29.11
N PRO A 910 23.94 -17.10 28.77
CA PRO A 910 23.30 -16.44 27.63
C PRO A 910 23.54 -17.19 26.31
N GLU A 911 22.53 -17.21 25.42
CA GLU A 911 22.61 -17.90 24.12
C GLU A 911 23.79 -17.44 23.26
N SER A 912 24.11 -16.14 23.29
CA SER A 912 25.26 -15.58 22.56
C SER A 912 26.60 -16.15 23.06
N VAL A 913 26.70 -16.44 24.36
CA VAL A 913 27.88 -17.08 24.97
C VAL A 913 27.94 -18.55 24.57
N ILE A 914 26.82 -19.28 24.61
CA ILE A 914 26.75 -20.69 24.18
C ILE A 914 27.16 -20.82 22.70
N SER A 915 26.56 -20.01 21.81
CA SER A 915 26.88 -19.95 20.38
C SER A 915 28.36 -19.63 20.13
N PHE A 916 28.93 -18.66 20.86
CA PHE A 916 30.35 -18.33 20.76
C PHE A 916 31.25 -19.51 21.15
N PHE A 917 31.04 -20.11 22.34
CA PHE A 917 31.85 -21.23 22.82
C PHE A 917 31.64 -22.51 22.01
N ARG A 918 30.51 -22.64 21.29
CA ARG A 918 30.28 -23.70 20.31
C ARG A 918 31.15 -23.53 19.07
N GLY A 919 31.76 -22.36 18.86
CA GLY A 919 32.58 -22.06 17.69
C GLY A 919 31.78 -21.47 16.52
N GLU A 920 30.55 -21.00 16.74
CA GLU A 920 29.73 -20.44 15.66
C GLU A 920 30.26 -19.09 15.14
N LEU A 921 31.18 -18.42 15.84
CA LEU A 921 31.94 -17.26 15.33
C LEU A 921 33.36 -17.63 14.87
N GLY A 922 33.71 -18.92 14.89
CA GLY A 922 35.08 -19.42 14.80
C GLY A 922 35.74 -19.54 16.17
N THR A 923 36.98 -20.00 16.17
CA THR A 923 37.78 -20.25 17.39
C THR A 923 38.80 -19.14 17.56
N PRO A 924 38.86 -18.45 18.73
CA PRO A 924 39.82 -17.37 18.93
C PRO A 924 41.26 -17.90 18.92
N ILE A 925 42.21 -17.02 18.61
CA ILE A 925 43.64 -17.36 18.72
C ILE A 925 43.98 -17.83 20.14
N GLY A 926 44.65 -18.98 20.26
CA GLY A 926 44.92 -19.66 21.53
C GLY A 926 43.82 -20.64 21.99
N GLY A 927 42.68 -20.72 21.28
CA GLY A 927 41.56 -21.59 21.63
C GLY A 927 40.67 -21.05 22.76
N PHE A 928 39.60 -21.77 23.07
CA PHE A 928 38.76 -21.48 24.23
C PHE A 928 39.35 -22.10 25.50
N PRO A 929 39.18 -21.50 26.68
CA PRO A 929 39.50 -22.15 27.95
C PRO A 929 38.70 -23.45 28.10
N THR A 930 39.38 -24.60 28.15
CA THR A 930 38.78 -25.93 27.94
C THR A 930 37.71 -26.29 28.97
N ASP A 931 37.95 -26.00 30.25
CA ASP A 931 37.02 -26.35 31.32
C ASP A 931 35.79 -25.45 31.29
N LEU A 932 35.98 -24.17 30.97
CA LEU A 932 34.88 -23.22 30.79
C LEU A 932 34.03 -23.59 29.57
N GLN A 933 34.66 -23.97 28.44
CA GLN A 933 33.95 -24.41 27.24
C GLN A 933 33.08 -25.64 27.53
N LYS A 934 33.63 -26.64 28.23
CA LYS A 934 32.86 -27.83 28.64
C LYS A 934 31.69 -27.46 29.54
N LYS A 935 31.90 -26.56 30.51
CA LYS A 935 30.84 -26.10 31.43
C LYS A 935 29.72 -25.36 30.69
N ILE A 936 30.05 -24.49 29.74
CA ILE A 936 29.07 -23.70 28.98
C ILE A 936 28.27 -24.59 28.02
N LEU A 937 28.94 -25.52 27.34
CA LEU A 937 28.30 -26.35 26.31
C LEU A 937 27.57 -27.57 26.87
N GLY A 938 27.98 -28.10 28.02
CA GLY A 938 27.47 -29.38 28.51
C GLY A 938 27.65 -30.47 27.46
N ASP A 939 26.54 -31.04 26.98
CA ASP A 939 26.53 -32.10 25.96
C ASP A 939 26.63 -31.57 24.51
N ILE A 940 26.60 -30.25 24.29
CA ILE A 940 26.68 -29.66 22.96
C ILE A 940 28.11 -29.81 22.40
N LYS A 941 28.23 -30.39 21.20
CA LYS A 941 29.53 -30.56 20.53
C LYS A 941 30.03 -29.25 19.91
N PRO A 942 31.29 -28.84 20.15
CA PRO A 942 31.89 -27.68 19.51
C PRO A 942 32.19 -27.94 18.02
N ILE A 943 32.19 -26.86 17.25
CA ILE A 943 32.55 -26.82 15.83
C ILE A 943 34.07 -26.55 15.74
N THR A 944 34.78 -27.37 14.96
CA THR A 944 36.25 -27.26 14.79
C THR A 944 36.67 -26.77 13.41
N VAL A 945 35.71 -26.48 12.53
CA VAL A 945 35.92 -26.01 11.16
C VAL A 945 35.28 -24.63 10.97
N ARG A 946 35.56 -23.98 9.84
CA ARG A 946 34.92 -22.70 9.49
C ARG A 946 33.39 -22.86 9.47
N PRO A 947 32.61 -22.09 10.26
CA PRO A 947 31.17 -22.31 10.35
C PRO A 947 30.43 -22.24 9.01
N GLY A 948 30.85 -21.36 8.10
CA GLY A 948 30.25 -21.25 6.77
C GLY A 948 30.44 -22.49 5.88
N SER A 949 31.44 -23.35 6.15
CA SER A 949 31.71 -24.54 5.32
C SER A 949 30.81 -25.73 5.64
N ILE A 950 30.10 -25.69 6.76
CA ILE A 950 29.15 -26.75 7.17
C ILE A 950 27.69 -26.34 6.98
N ILE A 951 27.43 -25.10 6.53
CA ILE A 951 26.09 -24.62 6.22
C ILE A 951 25.79 -24.97 4.76
N GLU A 952 24.65 -25.63 4.52
CA GLU A 952 24.23 -25.98 3.16
C GLU A 952 24.03 -24.74 2.28
N SER A 953 24.38 -24.86 1.01
CA SER A 953 24.18 -23.79 0.03
C SER A 953 22.70 -23.48 -0.17
N VAL A 954 22.35 -22.20 -0.24
CA VAL A 954 20.96 -21.76 -0.48
C VAL A 954 20.63 -21.82 -1.97
N ASN A 955 19.51 -22.43 -2.34
CA ASN A 955 18.97 -22.33 -3.70
C ASN A 955 18.27 -20.97 -3.89
N LEU A 956 18.99 -20.02 -4.49
CA LEU A 956 18.53 -18.63 -4.65
C LEU A 956 17.24 -18.53 -5.49
N ASP A 957 17.08 -19.35 -6.53
CA ASP A 957 15.87 -19.33 -7.38
C ASP A 957 14.64 -19.87 -6.65
N LYS A 958 14.82 -20.90 -5.82
CA LYS A 958 13.76 -21.44 -4.97
C LYS A 958 13.31 -20.41 -3.94
N GLU A 959 14.26 -19.77 -3.24
CA GLU A 959 13.96 -18.73 -2.26
C GLU A 959 13.27 -17.52 -2.91
N ARG A 960 13.74 -17.10 -4.10
CA ARG A 960 13.10 -16.01 -4.86
C ARG A 960 11.65 -16.32 -5.21
N LYS A 961 11.37 -17.52 -5.72
CA LYS A 961 10.01 -17.95 -6.06
C LYS A 961 9.13 -18.03 -4.81
N SER A 962 9.65 -18.59 -3.72
CA SER A 962 8.96 -18.66 -2.43
C SER A 962 8.55 -17.27 -1.94
N LEU A 963 9.52 -16.33 -1.90
CA LEU A 963 9.29 -14.97 -1.45
C LEU A 963 8.36 -14.18 -2.39
N SER A 964 8.47 -14.40 -3.70
CA SER A 964 7.60 -13.79 -4.70
C SER A 964 6.14 -14.23 -4.54
N ASN A 965 5.91 -15.51 -4.24
CA ASN A 965 4.58 -16.04 -3.95
C ASN A 965 4.05 -15.51 -2.61
N GLN A 966 4.88 -15.45 -1.57
CA GLN A 966 4.49 -14.95 -0.25
C GLN A 966 4.06 -13.47 -0.29
N LEU A 967 4.78 -12.66 -1.05
CA LEU A 967 4.57 -11.20 -1.10
C LEU A 967 3.72 -10.74 -2.30
N GLU A 968 3.31 -11.67 -3.16
CA GLU A 968 2.59 -11.40 -4.42
C GLU A 968 3.26 -10.29 -5.27
N MET A 969 4.60 -10.28 -5.28
CA MET A 969 5.40 -9.27 -5.97
C MET A 969 6.65 -9.84 -6.63
N ASN A 970 7.16 -9.13 -7.63
CA ASN A 970 8.43 -9.46 -8.26
C ASN A 970 9.60 -9.15 -7.30
N ILE A 971 10.45 -10.14 -7.06
CA ILE A 971 11.59 -10.04 -6.16
C ILE A 971 12.88 -9.81 -6.96
N SER A 972 13.47 -8.61 -6.80
CA SER A 972 14.79 -8.27 -7.34
C SER A 972 15.90 -8.98 -6.56
N ASP A 973 17.11 -9.01 -7.12
CA ASP A 973 18.28 -9.61 -6.46
C ASP A 973 18.59 -8.90 -5.14
N LYS A 974 18.48 -7.56 -5.12
CA LYS A 974 18.61 -6.72 -3.93
C LYS A 974 17.57 -7.05 -2.85
N HIS A 975 16.31 -7.27 -3.23
CA HIS A 975 15.27 -7.73 -2.30
C HIS A 975 15.63 -9.10 -1.70
N LEU A 976 16.10 -10.03 -2.56
CA LEU A 976 16.49 -11.35 -2.11
C LEU A 976 17.69 -11.29 -1.16
N VAL A 977 18.71 -10.48 -1.45
CA VAL A 977 19.85 -10.27 -0.55
C VAL A 977 19.39 -9.71 0.80
N SER A 978 18.56 -8.66 0.80
CA SER A 978 18.02 -8.08 2.04
C SER A 978 17.24 -9.10 2.86
N TYR A 979 16.41 -9.93 2.21
CA TYR A 979 15.68 -11.02 2.85
C TYR A 979 16.62 -12.09 3.41
N LEU A 980 17.62 -12.54 2.66
CA LEU A 980 18.58 -13.55 3.12
C LEU A 980 19.38 -13.07 4.35
N MET A 981 19.74 -11.79 4.38
CA MET A 981 20.41 -11.19 5.54
C MET A 981 19.46 -11.06 6.73
N TYR A 982 18.25 -10.54 6.49
CA TYR A 982 17.30 -10.15 7.52
C TYR A 982 15.83 -10.48 7.16
N PRO A 983 15.40 -11.77 7.24
CA PRO A 983 14.09 -12.18 6.74
C PRO A 983 12.94 -11.40 7.36
N LYS A 984 12.87 -11.37 8.70
CA LYS A 984 11.81 -10.68 9.43
C LYS A 984 11.82 -9.17 9.19
N VAL A 985 13.00 -8.54 9.23
CA VAL A 985 13.12 -7.08 9.04
C VAL A 985 12.69 -6.67 7.64
N PHE A 986 13.08 -7.46 6.64
CA PHE A 986 12.69 -7.21 5.26
C PHE A 986 11.18 -7.34 5.07
N LEU A 987 10.55 -8.38 5.62
CA LEU A 987 9.09 -8.54 5.58
C LEU A 987 8.37 -7.38 6.29
N ASP A 988 8.79 -7.03 7.51
CA ASP A 988 8.24 -5.89 8.27
C ASP A 988 8.41 -4.56 7.51
N PHE A 989 9.54 -4.39 6.81
CA PHE A 989 9.82 -3.23 5.94
C PHE A 989 8.90 -3.20 4.71
N VAL A 990 8.70 -4.33 4.03
CA VAL A 990 7.79 -4.44 2.88
C VAL A 990 6.35 -4.13 3.30
N ASP A 991 5.89 -4.67 4.42
CA ASP A 991 4.56 -4.37 4.97
C ASP A 991 4.40 -2.89 5.30
N PHE A 992 5.44 -2.29 5.88
CA PHE A 992 5.47 -0.85 6.13
C PHE A 992 5.38 -0.05 4.82
N ARG A 993 6.18 -0.37 3.80
CA ARG A 993 6.15 0.28 2.47
C ARG A 993 4.79 0.12 1.80
N ASN A 994 4.16 -1.05 1.94
CA ASN A 994 2.82 -1.29 1.44
C ASN A 994 1.78 -0.41 2.14
N LYS A 995 1.93 -0.14 3.44
CA LYS A 995 1.03 0.72 4.20
C LYS A 995 1.25 2.22 3.94
N TYR A 996 2.50 2.67 3.92
CA TYR A 996 2.87 4.10 3.98
C TYR A 996 3.62 4.65 2.76
N SER A 997 3.88 3.83 1.74
CA SER A 997 4.74 4.19 0.61
C SER A 997 6.17 4.49 1.06
N ASP A 998 6.85 5.49 0.47
CA ASP A 998 8.27 5.77 0.69
C ASP A 998 8.45 6.99 1.59
N PRO A 999 8.68 6.83 2.91
CA PRO A 999 8.90 7.97 3.79
C PRO A 999 10.32 8.55 3.67
N SER A 1000 11.23 7.93 2.90
CA SER A 1000 12.62 8.41 2.79
C SER A 1000 12.72 9.79 2.14
N ILE A 1001 11.72 10.18 1.35
CA ILE A 1001 11.62 11.49 0.70
C ILE A 1001 11.24 12.62 1.66
N LEU A 1002 10.79 12.29 2.87
CA LEU A 1002 10.38 13.29 3.84
C LEU A 1002 11.65 13.90 4.47
N PRO A 1003 11.69 15.22 4.70
CA PRO A 1003 12.73 15.83 5.51
C PRO A 1003 12.78 15.21 6.91
N THR A 1004 13.97 15.09 7.49
CA THR A 1004 14.15 14.50 8.82
C THR A 1004 13.26 15.11 9.91
N PRO A 1005 13.06 16.45 9.95
CA PRO A 1005 12.09 17.04 10.87
C PRO A 1005 10.67 16.49 10.69
N LEU A 1006 10.22 16.36 9.44
CA LEU A 1006 8.89 15.88 9.11
C LEU A 1006 8.72 14.38 9.41
N TYR A 1007 9.77 13.57 9.21
CA TYR A 1007 9.78 12.15 9.49
C TYR A 1007 9.69 11.82 11.00
N PHE A 1008 10.45 12.52 11.84
CA PHE A 1008 10.47 12.23 13.28
C PHE A 1008 9.38 12.97 14.05
N TYR A 1009 9.16 14.25 13.74
CA TYR A 1009 8.34 15.13 14.58
C TYR A 1009 6.99 15.49 13.95
N GLY A 1010 6.80 15.21 12.66
CA GLY A 1010 5.55 15.49 11.95
C GLY A 1010 5.41 16.96 11.53
N PRO A 1011 4.33 17.28 10.79
CA PRO A 1011 4.13 18.61 10.24
C PRO A 1011 3.58 19.58 11.30
N LYS A 1012 3.94 20.86 11.17
CA LYS A 1012 3.35 21.96 11.94
C LYS A 1012 2.04 22.42 11.28
N ILE A 1013 1.12 22.93 12.11
CA ILE A 1013 -0.14 23.50 11.63
C ILE A 1013 0.16 24.67 10.69
N ASP A 1014 -0.54 24.68 9.56
CA ASP A 1014 -0.52 25.73 8.53
C ASP A 1014 0.85 25.98 7.87
N GLN A 1015 1.83 25.10 8.10
CA GLN A 1015 3.10 25.12 7.38
C GLN A 1015 2.99 24.33 6.08
N GLU A 1016 3.49 24.91 4.99
CA GLU A 1016 3.58 24.28 3.68
C GLU A 1016 4.87 23.45 3.55
N TYR A 1017 4.73 22.24 3.00
CA TYR A 1017 5.84 21.32 2.73
C TYR A 1017 5.83 20.94 1.25
N HIS A 1018 6.98 21.07 0.58
CA HIS A 1018 7.19 20.62 -0.79
C HIS A 1018 7.90 19.27 -0.79
N LEU A 1019 7.19 18.22 -1.21
CA LEU A 1019 7.72 16.85 -1.20
C LEU A 1019 7.86 16.34 -2.62
N GLU A 1020 9.10 16.27 -3.12
CA GLU A 1020 9.37 15.71 -4.45
C GLU A 1020 9.29 14.18 -4.42
N ILE A 1021 8.26 13.62 -5.08
CA ILE A 1021 8.03 12.17 -5.13
C ILE A 1021 8.69 11.51 -6.34
N GLU A 1022 8.88 12.27 -7.42
CA GLU A 1022 9.61 11.93 -8.64
C GLU A 1022 10.07 13.24 -9.28
N LYS A 1023 11.10 13.20 -10.13
CA LYS A 1023 11.59 14.37 -10.85
C LYS A 1023 10.45 15.10 -11.57
N GLY A 1024 10.19 16.35 -11.19
CA GLY A 1024 9.11 17.17 -11.75
C GLY A 1024 7.70 16.87 -11.19
N LYS A 1025 7.58 16.05 -10.14
CA LYS A 1025 6.33 15.79 -9.41
C LYS A 1025 6.52 16.10 -7.94
N SER A 1026 6.02 17.26 -7.53
CA SER A 1026 6.00 17.69 -6.13
C SER A 1026 4.60 17.58 -5.53
N LEU A 1027 4.52 17.14 -4.28
CA LEU A 1027 3.33 17.23 -3.44
C LEU A 1027 3.49 18.45 -2.54
N ILE A 1028 2.58 19.40 -2.66
CA ILE A 1028 2.43 20.53 -1.74
C ILE A 1028 1.47 20.08 -0.65
N VAL A 1029 1.99 19.88 0.56
CA VAL A 1029 1.25 19.36 1.71
C VAL A 1029 1.18 20.42 2.78
N ARG A 1030 -0.02 20.65 3.33
CA ARG A 1030 -0.22 21.50 4.51
C ARG A 1030 -1.07 20.78 5.53
N TYR A 1031 -0.63 20.73 6.78
CA TYR A 1031 -1.44 20.18 7.87
C TYR A 1031 -2.36 21.27 8.42
N LEU A 1032 -3.68 21.02 8.41
CA LEU A 1032 -4.68 22.00 8.79
C LEU A 1032 -5.15 21.81 10.23
N ALA A 1033 -5.61 20.60 10.59
CA ALA A 1033 -6.18 20.34 11.91
C ALA A 1033 -6.25 18.85 12.25
N LYS A 1034 -6.26 18.55 13.56
CA LYS A 1034 -6.58 17.24 14.14
C LYS A 1034 -7.99 17.27 14.73
N GLY A 1035 -8.84 16.34 14.32
CA GLY A 1035 -10.18 16.17 14.88
C GLY A 1035 -10.17 15.35 16.17
N LYS A 1036 -11.35 15.17 16.77
CA LYS A 1036 -11.53 14.31 17.95
C LYS A 1036 -11.60 12.84 17.52
N THR A 1037 -11.00 11.97 18.33
CA THR A 1037 -11.10 10.51 18.15
C THR A 1037 -12.56 10.06 18.32
N ASN A 1038 -13.05 9.27 17.37
CA ASN A 1038 -14.42 8.76 17.36
C ASN A 1038 -14.56 7.48 18.23
N LYS A 1039 -15.79 6.95 18.37
CA LYS A 1039 -16.07 5.75 19.18
C LYS A 1039 -15.36 4.47 18.69
N ASP A 1040 -14.97 4.47 17.42
CA ASP A 1040 -14.25 3.37 16.76
C ASP A 1040 -12.72 3.49 16.95
N GLY A 1041 -12.23 4.46 17.73
CA GLY A 1041 -10.81 4.67 17.99
C GLY A 1041 -10.05 5.32 16.84
N LYS A 1042 -10.76 5.98 15.91
CA LYS A 1042 -10.14 6.69 14.78
C LYS A 1042 -10.20 8.20 14.95
N CYS A 1043 -9.08 8.85 14.66
CA CYS A 1043 -8.88 10.29 14.70
C CYS A 1043 -8.79 10.84 13.26
N PRO A 1044 -9.69 11.73 12.83
CA PRO A 1044 -9.61 12.35 11.50
C PRO A 1044 -8.59 13.48 11.49
N ILE A 1045 -7.65 13.44 10.54
CA ILE A 1045 -6.63 14.46 10.31
C ILE A 1045 -6.91 15.17 8.99
N PHE A 1046 -6.89 16.51 9.02
CA PHE A 1046 -7.19 17.36 7.88
C PHE A 1046 -5.88 17.92 7.31
N PHE A 1047 -5.65 17.64 6.04
CA PHE A 1047 -4.57 18.15 5.23
C PHE A 1047 -5.10 18.96 4.05
N GLU A 1048 -4.27 19.81 3.49
CA GLU A 1048 -4.37 20.26 2.12
C GLU A 1048 -3.28 19.57 1.29
N LEU A 1049 -3.63 19.05 0.13
CA LEU A 1049 -2.72 18.38 -0.81
C LEU A 1049 -2.91 18.98 -2.20
N ASN A 1050 -1.91 19.72 -2.70
CA ASN A 1050 -1.95 20.43 -3.99
C ASN A 1050 -3.22 21.31 -4.11
N GLY A 1051 -3.47 22.16 -3.11
CA GLY A 1051 -4.60 23.10 -3.07
C GLY A 1051 -5.95 22.46 -2.70
N GLN A 1052 -5.96 21.23 -2.18
CA GLN A 1052 -7.19 20.43 -2.07
C GLN A 1052 -7.33 19.79 -0.69
N PRO A 1053 -8.48 19.96 0.00
CA PRO A 1053 -8.67 19.37 1.31
C PRO A 1053 -8.68 17.85 1.24
N ARG A 1054 -8.04 17.23 2.21
CA ARG A 1054 -7.93 15.78 2.40
C ARG A 1054 -8.15 15.46 3.86
N THR A 1055 -8.99 14.46 4.12
CA THR A 1055 -9.17 13.91 5.46
C THR A 1055 -8.64 12.49 5.45
N ILE A 1056 -7.75 12.18 6.39
CA ILE A 1056 -7.22 10.84 6.62
C ILE A 1056 -7.64 10.40 8.02
N GLU A 1057 -8.20 9.20 8.14
CA GLU A 1057 -8.50 8.61 9.44
C GLU A 1057 -7.33 7.79 9.94
N ILE A 1058 -6.88 8.08 11.16
CA ILE A 1058 -5.74 7.43 11.79
C ILE A 1058 -6.22 6.73 13.06
N GLU A 1059 -5.79 5.50 13.27
CA GLU A 1059 -6.06 4.79 14.52
C GLU A 1059 -5.30 5.44 15.68
N ASP A 1060 -6.02 5.80 16.73
CA ASP A 1060 -5.47 6.35 17.96
C ASP A 1060 -5.12 5.20 18.91
N LYS A 1061 -3.83 4.86 18.96
CA LYS A 1061 -3.33 3.75 19.78
C LYS A 1061 -3.58 3.97 21.28
N LYS A 1062 -3.59 5.23 21.73
CA LYS A 1062 -3.82 5.59 23.16
C LYS A 1062 -5.30 5.39 23.52
N PHE A 1063 -6.22 5.75 22.63
CA PHE A 1063 -7.65 5.51 22.84
C PHE A 1063 -8.01 4.02 22.93
N ASN A 1064 -7.39 3.18 22.11
CA ASN A 1064 -7.61 1.72 22.17
C ASN A 1064 -7.03 1.10 23.45
N LEU A 1065 -5.93 1.62 24.00
CA LEU A 1065 -5.42 1.23 25.32
C LEU A 1065 -6.38 1.64 26.46
N GLU A 1066 -7.04 2.80 26.35
CA GLU A 1066 -8.05 3.24 27.33
C GLU A 1066 -9.33 2.40 27.28
N LYS A 1067 -9.74 1.92 26.10
CA LYS A 1067 -10.85 0.96 25.94
C LYS A 1067 -10.56 -0.39 26.61
N VAL A 1068 -9.28 -0.73 26.81
CA VAL A 1068 -8.81 -2.00 27.42
C VAL A 1068 -8.57 -1.88 28.93
N LYS A 1069 -8.74 -0.71 29.57
CA LYS A 1069 -8.83 -0.66 31.05
C LYS A 1069 -10.17 -1.27 31.49
N ARG A 1070 -10.20 -2.60 31.61
CA ARG A 1070 -11.33 -3.34 32.16
C ARG A 1070 -11.61 -2.85 33.58
N ILE A 1071 -12.88 -2.72 33.91
CA ILE A 1071 -13.33 -2.35 35.25
C ILE A 1071 -12.81 -3.41 36.22
N LYS A 1072 -12.10 -3.03 37.27
CA LYS A 1072 -11.69 -3.97 38.32
C LYS A 1072 -12.81 -4.15 39.35
N ILE A 1073 -12.85 -5.31 40.00
CA ILE A 1073 -13.82 -5.57 41.06
C ILE A 1073 -13.68 -4.57 42.21
N ASP A 1074 -14.81 -4.12 42.74
CA ASP A 1074 -14.86 -3.47 44.04
C ASP A 1074 -14.75 -4.54 45.13
N LYS A 1075 -13.70 -4.47 45.96
CA LYS A 1075 -13.46 -5.43 47.04
C LYS A 1075 -14.62 -5.51 48.06
N ASN A 1076 -15.45 -4.48 48.13
CA ASN A 1076 -16.59 -4.44 49.05
C ASN A 1076 -17.87 -5.03 48.43
N ASN A 1077 -17.90 -5.30 47.12
CA ASN A 1077 -19.06 -5.83 46.43
C ASN A 1077 -18.95 -7.34 46.17
N LYS A 1078 -19.58 -8.15 47.03
CA LYS A 1078 -19.60 -9.62 46.93
C LYS A 1078 -20.39 -10.17 45.73
N ASN A 1079 -21.03 -9.31 44.94
CA ASN A 1079 -21.76 -9.71 43.74
C ASN A 1079 -20.86 -9.75 42.49
N GLN A 1080 -19.65 -9.19 42.57
CA GLN A 1080 -18.72 -9.09 41.46
C GLN A 1080 -17.71 -10.24 41.47
N VAL A 1081 -17.59 -10.93 40.34
CA VAL A 1081 -16.62 -12.00 40.12
C VAL A 1081 -15.45 -11.44 39.33
N GLY A 1082 -14.26 -11.44 39.91
CA GLY A 1082 -13.04 -10.91 39.29
C GLY A 1082 -12.07 -11.99 38.83
N SER A 1083 -11.18 -11.65 37.90
CA SER A 1083 -10.12 -12.55 37.48
C SER A 1083 -9.10 -12.75 38.60
N PRO A 1084 -8.78 -13.99 39.01
CA PRO A 1084 -7.78 -14.23 40.06
C PRO A 1084 -6.33 -14.07 39.56
N LEU A 1085 -6.10 -14.15 38.25
CA LEU A 1085 -4.78 -14.09 37.62
C LEU A 1085 -4.83 -13.43 36.23
N PRO A 1086 -3.72 -12.89 35.71
CA PRO A 1086 -3.66 -12.46 34.32
C PRO A 1086 -3.67 -13.68 33.37
N GLY A 1087 -4.40 -13.59 32.27
CA GLY A 1087 -4.53 -14.68 31.30
C GLY A 1087 -5.53 -14.37 30.20
N LYS A 1088 -5.86 -15.38 29.38
CA LYS A 1088 -6.79 -15.25 28.26
C LYS A 1088 -8.03 -16.10 28.49
N ILE A 1089 -9.23 -15.57 28.22
CA ILE A 1089 -10.47 -16.32 28.36
C ILE A 1089 -10.55 -17.40 27.27
N SER A 1090 -10.52 -18.69 27.64
CA SER A 1090 -10.61 -19.80 26.69
C SER A 1090 -12.05 -20.27 26.47
N GLN A 1091 -12.90 -20.23 27.51
CA GLN A 1091 -14.30 -20.66 27.44
C GLN A 1091 -15.22 -19.84 28.36
N ILE A 1092 -16.48 -19.68 27.98
CA ILE A 1092 -17.54 -19.05 28.79
C ILE A 1092 -18.76 -19.97 28.79
N PHE A 1093 -19.30 -20.28 29.97
CA PHE A 1093 -20.40 -21.24 30.16
C PHE A 1093 -21.77 -20.59 30.44
N VAL A 1094 -21.81 -19.26 30.63
CA VAL A 1094 -23.00 -18.51 31.05
C VAL A 1094 -23.23 -17.27 30.20
N LYS A 1095 -24.47 -16.81 30.12
CA LYS A 1095 -24.89 -15.57 29.44
C LYS A 1095 -25.60 -14.62 30.41
N ASN A 1096 -25.80 -13.37 29.99
CA ASN A 1096 -26.63 -12.44 30.75
C ASN A 1096 -28.04 -13.02 30.92
N GLU A 1097 -28.60 -12.81 32.11
CA GLU A 1097 -29.89 -13.34 32.58
C GLU A 1097 -29.94 -14.84 32.91
N ASP A 1098 -28.82 -15.57 32.76
CA ASP A 1098 -28.78 -16.98 33.17
C ASP A 1098 -28.82 -17.12 34.69
N ARG A 1099 -29.56 -18.12 35.17
CA ARG A 1099 -29.58 -18.50 36.58
C ARG A 1099 -28.46 -19.50 36.85
N VAL A 1100 -27.59 -19.18 37.81
CA VAL A 1100 -26.44 -20.02 38.22
C VAL A 1100 -26.59 -20.45 39.68
N PHE A 1101 -26.17 -21.68 39.97
CA PHE A 1101 -26.09 -22.23 41.32
C PHE A 1101 -24.67 -22.16 41.86
N LYS A 1102 -24.52 -22.12 43.18
CA LYS A 1102 -23.21 -22.21 43.83
C LYS A 1102 -22.48 -23.50 43.37
N GLY A 1103 -21.28 -23.34 42.81
CA GLY A 1103 -20.45 -24.42 42.28
C GLY A 1103 -20.48 -24.52 40.75
N ASP A 1104 -21.41 -23.86 40.07
CA ASP A 1104 -21.50 -23.91 38.60
C ASP A 1104 -20.29 -23.26 37.94
N LYS A 1105 -19.83 -23.85 36.82
CA LYS A 1105 -18.74 -23.29 36.02
C LYS A 1105 -19.21 -22.02 35.32
N LEU A 1106 -18.42 -20.96 35.41
CA LEU A 1106 -18.71 -19.68 34.79
C LEU A 1106 -17.83 -19.45 33.56
N ILE A 1107 -16.51 -19.45 33.74
CA ILE A 1107 -15.52 -19.04 32.73
C ILE A 1107 -14.23 -19.85 32.91
N VAL A 1108 -13.48 -20.14 31.84
CA VAL A 1108 -12.13 -20.71 31.89
C VAL A 1108 -11.10 -19.68 31.42
N ILE A 1109 -10.01 -19.54 32.18
CA ILE A 1109 -8.88 -18.66 31.90
C ILE A 1109 -7.65 -19.52 31.62
N GLU A 1110 -7.03 -19.33 30.47
CA GLU A 1110 -5.74 -19.93 30.11
C GLU A 1110 -4.61 -18.97 30.46
N ALA A 1111 -3.68 -19.42 31.30
CA ALA A 1111 -2.45 -18.69 31.62
C ALA A 1111 -1.29 -19.67 31.73
N MET A 1112 -0.14 -19.34 31.14
CA MET A 1112 1.06 -20.19 31.15
C MET A 1112 0.80 -21.65 30.70
N LYS A 1113 -0.06 -21.85 29.68
CA LYS A 1113 -0.50 -23.18 29.16
C LYS A 1113 -1.31 -24.02 30.18
N MET A 1114 -1.82 -23.41 31.24
CA MET A 1114 -2.68 -24.04 32.24
C MET A 1114 -4.06 -23.38 32.21
N GLU A 1115 -5.12 -24.20 32.21
CA GLU A 1115 -6.50 -23.72 32.26
C GLU A 1115 -7.01 -23.66 33.72
N THR A 1116 -7.55 -22.51 34.13
CA THR A 1116 -8.16 -22.30 35.44
C THR A 1116 -9.64 -22.02 35.25
N THR A 1117 -10.51 -22.87 35.81
CA THR A 1117 -11.96 -22.68 35.75
C THR A 1117 -12.44 -21.84 36.94
N ILE A 1118 -13.20 -20.79 36.66
CA ILE A 1118 -13.87 -19.95 37.64
C ILE A 1118 -15.28 -20.50 37.87
N ASN A 1119 -15.60 -20.83 39.12
CA ASN A 1119 -16.91 -21.34 39.52
C ASN A 1119 -17.69 -20.28 40.30
N SER A 1120 -19.02 -20.38 40.29
CA SER A 1120 -19.88 -19.48 41.05
C SER A 1120 -19.79 -19.76 42.55
N GLU A 1121 -19.51 -18.73 43.34
CA GLU A 1121 -19.47 -18.85 44.81
C GLU A 1121 -20.86 -18.76 45.46
N LYS A 1122 -21.90 -18.40 44.70
CA LYS A 1122 -23.26 -18.21 45.19
C LYS A 1122 -24.33 -18.54 44.14
N THR A 1123 -25.55 -18.80 44.59
CA THR A 1123 -26.71 -18.96 43.70
C THR A 1123 -27.31 -17.59 43.42
N GLY A 1124 -27.58 -17.28 42.15
CA GLY A 1124 -28.13 -15.99 41.73
C GLY A 1124 -28.32 -15.89 40.22
N LEU A 1125 -28.58 -14.68 39.73
CA LEU A 1125 -28.80 -14.40 38.32
C LEU A 1125 -27.62 -13.60 37.76
N VAL A 1126 -27.07 -14.02 36.61
CA VAL A 1126 -25.96 -13.31 35.96
C VAL A 1126 -26.50 -12.01 35.38
N LYS A 1127 -26.19 -10.89 36.01
CA LYS A 1127 -26.69 -9.57 35.61
C LYS A 1127 -25.93 -9.04 34.38
N ASN A 1128 -24.61 -9.11 34.41
CA ASN A 1128 -23.75 -8.62 33.34
C ASN A 1128 -22.48 -9.47 33.23
N LEU A 1129 -22.20 -9.98 32.03
CA LEU A 1129 -20.96 -10.60 31.58
C LEU A 1129 -20.11 -9.52 30.86
N ASN A 1130 -18.89 -9.28 31.35
CA ASN A 1130 -18.02 -8.17 30.91
C ASN A 1130 -16.82 -8.65 30.06
N VAL A 1131 -16.81 -9.91 29.64
CA VAL A 1131 -15.71 -10.54 28.90
C VAL A 1131 -16.24 -11.41 27.76
N GLU A 1132 -15.43 -11.59 26.72
CA GLU A 1132 -15.72 -12.45 25.55
C GLU A 1132 -14.63 -13.53 25.40
N ILE A 1133 -14.93 -14.65 24.73
CA ILE A 1133 -13.92 -15.69 24.45
C ILE A 1133 -12.77 -15.07 23.65
N GLY A 1134 -11.54 -15.35 24.07
CA GLY A 1134 -10.32 -14.78 23.49
C GLY A 1134 -9.87 -13.45 24.08
N SER A 1135 -10.62 -12.90 25.05
CA SER A 1135 -10.26 -11.69 25.79
C SER A 1135 -9.03 -11.89 26.68
N ASP A 1136 -8.07 -10.97 26.64
CA ASP A 1136 -7.03 -10.85 27.68
C ASP A 1136 -7.62 -10.16 28.92
N VAL A 1137 -7.30 -10.70 30.10
CA VAL A 1137 -7.72 -10.18 31.42
C VAL A 1137 -6.51 -10.05 32.34
N ASP A 1138 -6.46 -8.99 33.15
CA ASP A 1138 -5.51 -8.84 34.24
C ASP A 1138 -6.10 -9.32 35.56
N ALA A 1139 -5.25 -9.53 36.57
CA ALA A 1139 -5.73 -9.82 37.92
C ALA A 1139 -6.67 -8.70 38.42
N LYS A 1140 -7.80 -9.13 39.01
CA LYS A 1140 -8.91 -8.35 39.55
C LYS A 1140 -9.84 -7.69 38.52
N ASP A 1141 -9.67 -7.96 37.23
CA ASP A 1141 -10.62 -7.47 36.23
C ASP A 1141 -12.00 -8.12 36.45
N LEU A 1142 -13.07 -7.33 36.39
CA LEU A 1142 -14.45 -7.78 36.55
C LEU A 1142 -14.83 -8.68 35.37
N LEU A 1143 -15.12 -9.95 35.66
CA LEU A 1143 -15.55 -10.93 34.68
C LEU A 1143 -17.06 -10.88 34.49
N LEU A 1144 -17.82 -10.98 35.59
CA LEU A 1144 -19.28 -10.90 35.59
C LEU A 1144 -19.84 -10.47 36.96
N GLU A 1145 -21.12 -10.10 37.00
CA GLU A 1145 -21.86 -9.79 38.23
C GLU A 1145 -23.02 -10.77 38.42
N ILE A 1146 -23.16 -11.32 39.63
CA ILE A 1146 -24.25 -12.23 40.03
C ILE A 1146 -25.11 -11.50 41.07
N VAL A 1147 -26.41 -11.35 40.84
CA VAL A 1147 -27.35 -10.71 41.77
C VAL A 1147 -28.28 -11.71 42.44
#